data_AF-A0A5S3WNK3-F1
#
_entry.id   AF-A0A5S3WNK3-F1
#
_cell.length_a   1.000
_cell.length_b   1.000
_cell.length_c   1.000
_cell.angle_alpha   90.00
_cell.angle_beta   90.00
_cell.angle_gamma   90.00
#
_symmetry.space_group_name_H-M   'P 1'
#
loop_
_entity.id
_entity.type
_entity.pdbx_description
1 polymer ?
#
loop_
_entity_poly.entity_id
_entity_poly.type
_entity_poly.pdbx_seq_one_letter_code
_entity_poly.pdbx_strand_id
1 'polypeptide(L)'
;METQNNVNEIDEQREAHNQRWHELTAEMAACKTSITQSPTPVSKEQQGSLIVIGSGLQGLGFTMDSEALIRMADKVFYCVSSPPTQLWLREVRPDAYDLYVLYDDTKPRYHTYMQMTEAMLHYVRKGQKVVCIFYGHPGIFVLSTHRAIAIAKREGHYAVMKPGISALDCLCADLGVDPSYPGMQTFEASEVLLRKRYLDIQTHLVLWQVGLIGEMGYRRKGFINDKFPILIEYLQSYYGEDYEITHYIAARHATFEPTIAVYKLSDMLDPRVRKTFTGISTFYIPPKEAATTDMEMAIRLGFAKEGDKPAKTTRFRVIDAYSPREMAAIDEFDHFRVPKEYQFQPNTRAAEFLLELARDTELQDLYLNDPVAAVSDDVFPGLNNIEKNLLAMRSESYAQLAAKGGLVDTSPNEKLVLELLSNAELSGLFRQQLIDNKDGDDFLYKANGWIKQNGFQAALLHLPSACDRVNASMLLPWTGVYHNADTGDVVTVVGDPNHNSASLVYINLTPVVSFSFNNQVLTWYADEGNEVNGELKFIVNTNSQGQLIRSVSGKVWPKDCDEPSEHTLSATELTPDSSTITTLIGQYETEISQDGNNWQKGPSIRLHAQPPFATSQALLAIDGQAIDVTKYEDQSVYWNNSRIDFSYDEDTRNTVLHSSQTTLPNGEQVQLRGLKSRSYSQPLIGYYSGYLYLKGQWQGEVELKFNGKELLLGGHKVDEVHFDDNKIEWQNAGGNLNNGIIQFLIDPITQVPKCVGFLWKTGEKPAQANFVAGMVAPPQQPSSIADFNGHYISAVHRADGTLFPDGPDLLFDAKQPNELIVALGDENAVVQLQSIDSSPGTVDLIWNDIPNVTGQLCNFRQVKLNFEVDSSTGLARFKGINKSDTRASGAHNWLGYGLASKEPGLQTEQQLPIEVRKVLTILGLQSTSPNSHLIWSRWQRVRFTFRLLNGLVRKMCEAQQPHES
;
A
#
# COMPACT_ATOMS: atom_id res chain seq x y z
N MET A 1 -69.10 -16.67 8.53
CA MET A 1 -68.48 -15.33 8.45
C MET A 1 -66.99 -15.47 8.21
N GLU A 2 -66.19 -16.05 9.12
CA GLU A 2 -64.73 -16.24 8.91
C GLU A 2 -64.36 -16.90 7.57
N THR A 3 -65.01 -18.00 7.20
CA THR A 3 -64.81 -18.66 5.89
C THR A 3 -65.20 -17.81 4.67
N GLN A 4 -66.07 -16.83 4.84
CA GLN A 4 -66.51 -15.92 3.78
C GLN A 4 -65.56 -14.72 3.65
N ASN A 5 -65.09 -14.19 4.78
CA ASN A 5 -64.04 -13.17 4.80
C ASN A 5 -62.74 -13.70 4.19
N ASN A 6 -62.34 -14.93 4.53
CA ASN A 6 -61.12 -15.56 4.02
C ASN A 6 -61.19 -15.83 2.50
N VAL A 7 -62.37 -16.18 1.96
CA VAL A 7 -62.56 -16.30 0.49
C VAL A 7 -62.47 -14.94 -0.21
N ASN A 8 -63.11 -13.90 0.34
CA ASN A 8 -63.02 -12.54 -0.22
C ASN A 8 -61.57 -12.03 -0.21
N GLU A 9 -60.83 -12.24 0.89
CA GLU A 9 -59.44 -11.83 1.03
C GLU A 9 -58.52 -12.53 0.01
N ILE A 10 -58.72 -13.84 -0.22
CA ILE A 10 -57.99 -14.60 -1.25
C ILE A 10 -58.31 -14.07 -2.66
N ASP A 11 -59.57 -13.71 -2.94
CA ASP A 11 -59.99 -13.17 -4.22
C ASP A 11 -59.41 -11.76 -4.47
N GLU A 12 -59.39 -10.88 -3.47
CA GLU A 12 -58.75 -9.56 -3.53
C GLU A 12 -57.23 -9.67 -3.75
N GLN A 13 -56.56 -10.57 -3.02
CA GLN A 13 -55.12 -10.85 -3.16
C GLN A 13 -54.80 -11.39 -4.56
N ARG A 14 -55.66 -12.25 -5.13
CA ARG A 14 -55.51 -12.77 -6.50
C ARG A 14 -55.69 -11.65 -7.54
N GLU A 15 -56.67 -10.76 -7.36
CA GLU A 15 -56.91 -9.69 -8.32
C GLU A 15 -55.78 -8.65 -8.32
N ALA A 16 -55.29 -8.26 -7.14
CA ALA A 16 -54.11 -7.41 -6.99
C ALA A 16 -52.82 -8.05 -7.55
N HIS A 17 -52.74 -9.38 -7.58
CA HIS A 17 -51.66 -10.12 -8.23
C HIS A 17 -51.80 -10.13 -9.76
N ASN A 18 -52.99 -10.41 -10.28
CA ASN A 18 -53.30 -10.38 -11.71
C ASN A 18 -53.04 -8.99 -12.32
N GLN A 19 -53.53 -7.94 -11.67
CA GLN A 19 -53.39 -6.55 -12.11
C GLN A 19 -51.92 -6.14 -12.28
N ARG A 20 -51.07 -6.44 -11.29
CA ARG A 20 -49.61 -6.19 -11.38
C ARG A 20 -48.96 -6.93 -12.56
N TRP A 21 -49.38 -8.16 -12.83
CA TRP A 21 -48.89 -8.90 -14.00
C TRP A 21 -49.38 -8.32 -15.33
N HIS A 22 -50.61 -7.81 -15.40
CA HIS A 22 -51.12 -7.11 -16.58
C HIS A 22 -50.37 -5.80 -16.84
N GLU A 23 -50.08 -5.01 -15.80
CA GLU A 23 -49.27 -3.78 -15.89
C GLU A 23 -47.85 -4.09 -16.37
N LEU A 24 -47.14 -5.02 -15.70
CA LEU A 24 -45.78 -5.41 -16.08
C LEU A 24 -45.71 -5.93 -17.53
N THR A 25 -46.64 -6.80 -17.93
CA THR A 25 -46.64 -7.34 -19.31
C THR A 25 -47.00 -6.30 -20.37
N ALA A 26 -47.84 -5.32 -20.05
CA ALA A 26 -48.11 -4.18 -20.94
C ALA A 26 -46.89 -3.27 -21.10
N GLU A 27 -46.17 -2.94 -20.02
CA GLU A 27 -44.92 -2.17 -20.08
C GLU A 27 -43.86 -2.91 -20.92
N MET A 28 -43.63 -4.20 -20.66
CA MET A 28 -42.67 -5.02 -21.41
C MET A 28 -43.03 -5.12 -22.90
N ALA A 29 -44.33 -5.18 -23.22
CA ALA A 29 -44.79 -5.20 -24.61
C ALA A 29 -44.51 -3.86 -25.33
N ALA A 30 -44.68 -2.72 -24.63
CA ALA A 30 -44.35 -1.40 -25.15
C ALA A 30 -42.83 -1.22 -25.37
N CYS A 31 -42.00 -1.74 -24.45
CA CYS A 31 -40.53 -1.68 -24.55
C CYS A 31 -39.91 -2.71 -25.52
N LYS A 32 -40.70 -3.56 -26.19
CA LYS A 32 -40.17 -4.65 -27.03
C LYS A 32 -39.18 -4.19 -28.11
N THR A 33 -39.34 -2.99 -28.65
CA THR A 33 -38.47 -2.44 -29.71
C THR A 33 -37.10 -1.96 -29.22
N SER A 34 -36.89 -1.78 -27.91
CA SER A 34 -35.57 -1.44 -27.36
C SER A 34 -34.71 -2.66 -27.02
N ILE A 35 -35.26 -3.89 -27.11
CA ILE A 35 -34.52 -5.12 -26.87
C ILE A 35 -33.61 -5.42 -28.08
N THR A 36 -32.30 -5.44 -27.87
CA THR A 36 -31.29 -5.63 -28.93
C THR A 36 -30.24 -6.69 -28.54
N GLN A 37 -29.63 -7.31 -29.55
CA GLN A 37 -28.49 -8.21 -29.38
C GLN A 37 -27.19 -7.44 -29.08
N SER A 38 -27.10 -6.19 -29.54
CA SER A 38 -25.94 -5.30 -29.41
C SER A 38 -26.36 -4.02 -28.69
N PRO A 39 -26.54 -4.05 -27.36
CA PRO A 39 -26.83 -2.86 -26.57
C PRO A 39 -25.59 -1.97 -26.45
N THR A 40 -25.79 -0.66 -26.35
CA THR A 40 -24.77 0.22 -25.77
C THR A 40 -24.78 -0.01 -24.25
N PRO A 41 -23.62 -0.27 -23.60
CA PRO A 41 -23.57 -0.44 -22.14
C PRO A 41 -24.09 0.80 -21.41
N VAL A 42 -24.80 0.59 -20.30
CA VAL A 42 -25.30 1.69 -19.46
C VAL A 42 -24.18 2.43 -18.73
N SER A 43 -24.43 3.70 -18.40
CA SER A 43 -23.57 4.49 -17.51
C SER A 43 -23.63 3.97 -16.06
N LYS A 44 -22.61 4.28 -15.23
CA LYS A 44 -22.52 3.79 -13.85
C LYS A 44 -23.70 4.29 -13.00
N GLU A 45 -24.17 5.50 -13.29
CA GLU A 45 -25.29 6.18 -12.64
C GLU A 45 -26.66 5.55 -12.99
N GLN A 46 -26.71 4.73 -14.05
CA GLN A 46 -27.91 4.04 -14.54
C GLN A 46 -27.85 2.52 -14.31
N GLN A 47 -26.83 2.04 -13.58
CA GLN A 47 -26.56 0.62 -13.40
C GLN A 47 -27.51 -0.03 -12.38
N GLY A 48 -28.56 -0.70 -12.87
CA GLY A 48 -29.33 -1.66 -12.07
C GLY A 48 -28.57 -2.96 -11.79
N SER A 49 -29.13 -3.80 -10.91
CA SER A 49 -28.50 -5.07 -10.50
C SER A 49 -29.46 -6.26 -10.50
N LEU A 50 -28.93 -7.46 -10.79
CA LEU A 50 -29.67 -8.73 -10.77
C LEU A 50 -28.95 -9.78 -9.91
N ILE A 51 -29.56 -10.19 -8.80
CA ILE A 51 -29.05 -11.25 -7.94
C ILE A 51 -30.00 -12.44 -8.01
N VAL A 52 -29.52 -13.58 -8.53
CA VAL A 52 -30.31 -14.82 -8.60
C VAL A 52 -29.90 -15.76 -7.47
N ILE A 53 -30.86 -16.21 -6.67
CA ILE A 53 -30.64 -17.04 -5.47
C ILE A 53 -31.47 -18.34 -5.50
N GLY A 54 -31.01 -19.35 -4.77
CA GLY A 54 -31.72 -20.61 -4.55
C GLY A 54 -32.49 -20.64 -3.23
N SER A 55 -33.67 -21.26 -3.20
CA SER A 55 -34.43 -21.50 -1.96
C SER A 55 -34.20 -22.88 -1.33
N GLY A 56 -33.30 -23.68 -1.89
CA GLY A 56 -33.23 -25.13 -1.60
C GLY A 56 -34.48 -25.88 -2.08
N LEU A 57 -34.56 -27.18 -1.74
CA LEU A 57 -35.71 -28.04 -2.07
C LEU A 57 -36.68 -28.22 -0.91
N GLN A 58 -36.16 -28.42 0.30
CA GLN A 58 -36.93 -28.30 1.53
C GLN A 58 -37.22 -26.80 1.73
N GLY A 59 -38.51 -26.43 1.81
CA GLY A 59 -38.90 -25.01 1.78
C GLY A 59 -38.24 -24.17 2.88
N LEU A 60 -37.98 -22.88 2.58
CA LEU A 60 -37.27 -21.92 3.44
C LEU A 60 -35.77 -22.20 3.67
N GLY A 61 -35.12 -23.01 2.83
CA GLY A 61 -33.67 -23.26 2.85
C GLY A 61 -32.80 -22.09 2.35
N PHE A 62 -33.10 -20.86 2.78
CA PHE A 62 -32.33 -19.66 2.46
C PHE A 62 -31.11 -19.51 3.37
N THR A 63 -30.01 -18.96 2.85
CA THR A 63 -28.90 -18.46 3.66
C THR A 63 -29.26 -17.13 4.31
N MET A 64 -28.59 -16.75 5.41
CA MET A 64 -28.91 -15.51 6.16
C MET A 64 -28.83 -14.25 5.29
N ASP A 65 -27.81 -14.15 4.44
CA ASP A 65 -27.62 -13.07 3.47
C ASP A 65 -28.67 -13.08 2.35
N SER A 66 -29.19 -14.26 1.97
CA SER A 66 -30.27 -14.37 0.99
C SER A 66 -31.58 -13.78 1.51
N GLU A 67 -31.90 -13.93 2.80
CA GLU A 67 -33.09 -13.31 3.39
C GLU A 67 -32.99 -11.78 3.41
N ALA A 68 -31.83 -11.22 3.81
CA ALA A 68 -31.60 -9.78 3.81
C ALA A 68 -31.78 -9.18 2.40
N LEU A 69 -31.22 -9.84 1.38
CA LEU A 69 -31.38 -9.45 -0.03
C LEU A 69 -32.84 -9.46 -0.49
N ILE A 70 -33.64 -10.48 -0.12
CA ILE A 70 -35.07 -10.55 -0.44
C ILE A 70 -35.83 -9.36 0.18
N ARG A 71 -35.50 -8.99 1.41
CA ARG A 71 -36.14 -7.88 2.14
C ARG A 71 -35.82 -6.52 1.51
N MET A 72 -34.57 -6.30 1.08
CA MET A 72 -34.08 -4.98 0.65
C MET A 72 -34.10 -4.71 -0.87
N ALA A 73 -34.38 -5.72 -1.72
CA ALA A 73 -34.47 -5.51 -3.16
C ALA A 73 -35.62 -4.55 -3.56
N ASP A 74 -35.44 -3.73 -4.60
CA ASP A 74 -36.55 -2.93 -5.16
C ASP A 74 -37.66 -3.82 -5.73
N LYS A 75 -37.27 -4.97 -6.31
CA LYS A 75 -38.18 -5.96 -6.91
C LYS A 75 -37.74 -7.39 -6.63
N VAL A 76 -38.71 -8.24 -6.31
CA VAL A 76 -38.51 -9.68 -6.13
C VAL A 76 -39.34 -10.45 -7.15
N PHE A 77 -38.68 -11.38 -7.83
CA PHE A 77 -39.31 -12.41 -8.66
C PHE A 77 -39.06 -13.78 -8.03
N TYR A 78 -40.00 -14.73 -8.21
CA TYR A 78 -39.78 -16.10 -7.74
C TYR A 78 -40.36 -17.15 -8.68
N CYS A 79 -39.73 -18.32 -8.73
CA CYS A 79 -40.23 -19.52 -9.38
C CYS A 79 -39.98 -20.70 -8.42
N VAL A 80 -40.83 -20.83 -7.39
CA VAL A 80 -40.69 -21.84 -6.32
C VAL A 80 -41.91 -22.76 -6.27
N SER A 81 -41.67 -24.05 -6.01
CA SER A 81 -42.70 -25.12 -6.03
C SER A 81 -43.24 -25.51 -4.65
N SER A 82 -42.77 -24.85 -3.58
CA SER A 82 -43.14 -25.14 -2.20
C SER A 82 -44.15 -24.10 -1.68
N PRO A 83 -45.40 -24.49 -1.34
CA PRO A 83 -46.40 -23.55 -0.84
C PRO A 83 -45.99 -22.79 0.44
N PRO A 84 -45.31 -23.41 1.44
CA PRO A 84 -44.75 -22.67 2.57
C PRO A 84 -43.79 -21.55 2.15
N THR A 85 -42.90 -21.78 1.17
CA THR A 85 -42.01 -20.72 0.66
C THR A 85 -42.80 -19.61 -0.04
N GLN A 86 -43.87 -19.94 -0.78
CA GLN A 86 -44.73 -18.94 -1.41
C GLN A 86 -45.48 -18.08 -0.37
N LEU A 87 -45.99 -18.69 0.71
CA LEU A 87 -46.67 -17.95 1.78
C LEU A 87 -45.71 -17.00 2.50
N TRP A 88 -44.54 -17.48 2.93
CA TRP A 88 -43.51 -16.65 3.55
C TRP A 88 -43.04 -15.51 2.62
N LEU A 89 -42.86 -15.78 1.32
CA LEU A 89 -42.53 -14.73 0.36
C LEU A 89 -43.63 -13.67 0.25
N ARG A 90 -44.91 -14.04 0.39
CA ARG A 90 -46.02 -13.08 0.39
C ARG A 90 -46.13 -12.28 1.68
N GLU A 91 -45.73 -12.84 2.82
CA GLU A 91 -45.63 -12.13 4.10
C GLU A 91 -44.48 -11.10 4.07
N VAL A 92 -43.31 -11.50 3.57
CA VAL A 92 -42.09 -10.66 3.57
C VAL A 92 -42.07 -9.68 2.39
N ARG A 93 -42.61 -10.07 1.23
CA ARG A 93 -42.66 -9.30 -0.03
C ARG A 93 -44.01 -9.48 -0.74
N PRO A 94 -45.10 -8.87 -0.25
CA PRO A 94 -46.41 -8.93 -0.90
C PRO A 94 -46.40 -8.36 -2.34
N ASP A 95 -45.43 -7.49 -2.66
CA ASP A 95 -45.19 -6.90 -3.98
C ASP A 95 -44.42 -7.82 -4.96
N ALA A 96 -43.96 -8.99 -4.52
CA ALA A 96 -43.22 -9.94 -5.36
C ALA A 96 -44.05 -10.54 -6.51
N TYR A 97 -43.35 -10.97 -7.57
CA TYR A 97 -43.90 -11.53 -8.79
C TYR A 97 -43.66 -13.05 -8.91
N ASP A 98 -44.74 -13.83 -8.98
CA ASP A 98 -44.67 -15.27 -9.26
C ASP A 98 -44.46 -15.52 -10.76
N LEU A 99 -43.25 -15.93 -11.14
CA LEU A 99 -42.90 -16.33 -12.50
C LEU A 99 -43.66 -17.59 -12.98
N TYR A 100 -44.33 -18.33 -12.09
CA TYR A 100 -45.17 -19.50 -12.40
C TYR A 100 -46.57 -19.14 -12.96
N VAL A 101 -46.87 -17.84 -13.08
CA VAL A 101 -47.92 -17.25 -13.92
C VAL A 101 -47.53 -17.29 -15.41
N LEU A 102 -46.22 -17.32 -15.67
CA LEU A 102 -45.69 -17.88 -16.92
C LEU A 102 -45.71 -19.42 -16.81
N TYR A 103 -45.32 -20.15 -17.85
CA TYR A 103 -45.86 -21.50 -18.15
C TYR A 103 -47.36 -21.50 -18.47
N ASP A 104 -47.76 -22.30 -19.45
CA ASP A 104 -49.14 -22.53 -19.88
C ASP A 104 -49.18 -23.90 -20.57
N ASP A 105 -50.31 -24.60 -20.48
CA ASP A 105 -50.47 -25.96 -21.02
C ASP A 105 -50.38 -26.00 -22.57
N THR A 106 -50.50 -24.84 -23.24
CA THR A 106 -50.45 -24.69 -24.71
C THR A 106 -49.12 -24.13 -25.23
N LYS A 107 -48.14 -23.77 -24.39
CA LYS A 107 -46.87 -23.15 -24.83
C LYS A 107 -45.60 -23.98 -24.55
N PRO A 108 -44.61 -23.96 -25.46
CA PRO A 108 -43.29 -24.55 -25.19
C PRO A 108 -42.61 -23.91 -23.97
N ARG A 109 -41.86 -24.71 -23.19
CA ARG A 109 -41.12 -24.19 -22.01
C ARG A 109 -40.11 -23.11 -22.40
N TYR A 110 -39.51 -23.21 -23.59
CA TYR A 110 -38.57 -22.21 -24.11
C TYR A 110 -39.16 -20.79 -24.14
N HIS A 111 -40.41 -20.62 -24.59
CA HIS A 111 -41.08 -19.30 -24.59
C HIS A 111 -41.25 -18.77 -23.17
N THR A 112 -41.59 -19.64 -22.22
CA THR A 112 -41.68 -19.28 -20.80
C THR A 112 -40.33 -18.78 -20.27
N TYR A 113 -39.23 -19.47 -20.59
CA TYR A 113 -37.90 -19.07 -20.13
C TYR A 113 -37.46 -17.71 -20.69
N MET A 114 -37.82 -17.39 -21.94
CA MET A 114 -37.59 -16.05 -22.51
C MET A 114 -38.44 -14.99 -21.78
N GLN A 115 -39.72 -15.29 -21.52
CA GLN A 115 -40.62 -14.38 -20.78
C GLN A 115 -40.12 -14.11 -19.35
N MET A 116 -39.68 -15.15 -18.63
CA MET A 116 -39.08 -15.03 -17.30
C MET A 116 -37.81 -14.16 -17.34
N THR A 117 -36.97 -14.36 -18.36
CA THR A 117 -35.73 -13.59 -18.55
C THR A 117 -36.02 -12.10 -18.69
N GLU A 118 -36.90 -11.71 -19.62
CA GLU A 118 -37.21 -10.30 -19.84
C GLU A 118 -37.99 -9.68 -18.67
N ALA A 119 -38.81 -10.45 -17.93
CA ALA A 119 -39.51 -9.95 -16.75
C ALA A 119 -38.53 -9.55 -15.63
N MET A 120 -37.50 -10.36 -15.37
CA MET A 120 -36.42 -10.00 -14.44
C MET A 120 -35.67 -8.76 -14.93
N LEU A 121 -35.28 -8.72 -16.21
CA LEU A 121 -34.46 -7.64 -16.78
C LEU A 121 -35.20 -6.29 -16.89
N HIS A 122 -36.53 -6.30 -16.94
CA HIS A 122 -37.35 -5.09 -17.08
C HIS A 122 -37.03 -4.02 -16.04
N TYR A 123 -36.90 -4.41 -14.77
CA TYR A 123 -36.60 -3.48 -13.68
C TYR A 123 -35.09 -3.23 -13.52
N VAL A 124 -34.23 -4.21 -13.87
CA VAL A 124 -32.76 -4.01 -13.93
C VAL A 124 -32.41 -2.86 -14.88
N ARG A 125 -33.03 -2.84 -16.07
CA ARG A 125 -32.89 -1.75 -17.07
C ARG A 125 -33.42 -0.40 -16.61
N LYS A 126 -34.17 -0.33 -15.50
CA LYS A 126 -34.63 0.91 -14.85
C LYS A 126 -33.72 1.35 -13.69
N GLY A 127 -32.54 0.75 -13.54
CA GLY A 127 -31.60 1.08 -12.47
C GLY A 127 -31.89 0.39 -11.12
N GLN A 128 -32.82 -0.56 -11.07
CA GLN A 128 -33.30 -1.15 -9.81
C GLN A 128 -32.50 -2.39 -9.37
N LYS A 129 -32.45 -2.64 -8.06
CA LYS A 129 -31.93 -3.85 -7.43
C LYS A 129 -32.99 -4.96 -7.50
N VAL A 130 -32.78 -5.95 -8.36
CA VAL A 130 -33.70 -7.07 -8.60
C VAL A 130 -33.14 -8.36 -8.01
N VAL A 131 -33.92 -9.01 -7.13
CA VAL A 131 -33.63 -10.36 -6.63
C VAL A 131 -34.57 -11.36 -7.28
N CYS A 132 -34.05 -12.48 -7.77
CA CYS A 132 -34.87 -13.57 -8.29
C CYS A 132 -34.58 -14.91 -7.62
N ILE A 133 -35.64 -15.62 -7.24
CA ILE A 133 -35.58 -16.85 -6.45
C ILE A 133 -36.00 -18.04 -7.29
N PHE A 134 -35.22 -19.11 -7.31
CA PHE A 134 -35.61 -20.40 -7.89
C PHE A 134 -35.52 -21.51 -6.83
N TYR A 135 -36.35 -22.55 -6.96
CA TYR A 135 -36.19 -23.74 -6.11
C TYR A 135 -34.89 -24.48 -6.44
N GLY A 136 -34.30 -25.13 -5.44
CA GLY A 136 -33.04 -25.85 -5.58
C GLY A 136 -31.84 -24.90 -5.74
N HIS A 137 -30.91 -25.27 -6.64
CA HIS A 137 -29.79 -24.42 -7.08
C HIS A 137 -30.18 -23.67 -8.38
N PRO A 138 -30.12 -22.33 -8.44
CA PRO A 138 -30.66 -21.55 -9.57
C PRO A 138 -29.92 -21.73 -10.90
N GLY A 139 -28.72 -22.31 -10.87
CA GLY A 139 -27.93 -22.67 -12.06
C GLY A 139 -28.00 -24.13 -12.52
N ILE A 140 -28.66 -25.02 -11.78
CA ILE A 140 -28.71 -26.46 -12.06
C ILE A 140 -30.07 -26.77 -12.71
N PHE A 141 -30.06 -27.11 -14.01
CA PHE A 141 -31.26 -27.39 -14.82
C PHE A 141 -32.24 -26.21 -15.02
N VAL A 142 -31.75 -24.96 -14.99
CA VAL A 142 -32.57 -23.74 -15.20
C VAL A 142 -31.96 -22.86 -16.30
N LEU A 143 -32.69 -22.61 -17.40
CA LEU A 143 -32.20 -21.80 -18.53
C LEU A 143 -32.38 -20.29 -18.34
N SER A 144 -33.51 -19.86 -17.75
CA SER A 144 -33.89 -18.45 -17.64
C SER A 144 -32.93 -17.62 -16.79
N THR A 145 -32.35 -18.22 -15.76
CA THR A 145 -31.41 -17.60 -14.82
C THR A 145 -30.07 -17.29 -15.49
N HIS A 146 -29.44 -18.30 -16.10
CA HIS A 146 -28.21 -18.16 -16.89
C HIS A 146 -28.36 -17.11 -18.00
N ARG A 147 -29.50 -17.15 -18.71
CA ARG A 147 -29.79 -16.18 -19.79
C ARG A 147 -29.92 -14.76 -19.26
N ALA A 148 -30.64 -14.55 -18.16
CA ALA A 148 -30.84 -13.22 -17.58
C ALA A 148 -29.52 -12.60 -17.12
N ILE A 149 -28.67 -13.36 -16.42
CA ILE A 149 -27.35 -12.88 -15.98
C ILE A 149 -26.46 -12.54 -17.17
N ALA A 150 -26.42 -13.38 -18.21
CA ALA A 150 -25.62 -13.14 -19.41
C ALA A 150 -26.05 -11.86 -20.16
N ILE A 151 -27.37 -11.59 -20.24
CA ILE A 151 -27.89 -10.38 -20.88
C ILE A 151 -27.64 -9.14 -20.01
N ALA A 152 -27.89 -9.21 -18.69
CA ALA A 152 -27.64 -8.11 -17.76
C ALA A 152 -26.17 -7.65 -17.82
N LYS A 153 -25.22 -8.59 -17.74
CA LYS A 153 -23.78 -8.28 -17.87
C LYS A 153 -23.44 -7.63 -19.22
N ARG A 154 -24.01 -8.12 -20.32
CA ARG A 154 -23.82 -7.56 -21.66
C ARG A 154 -24.38 -6.14 -21.81
N GLU A 155 -25.45 -5.81 -21.08
CA GLU A 155 -26.06 -4.49 -21.05
C GLU A 155 -25.34 -3.51 -20.08
N GLY A 156 -24.32 -3.97 -19.36
CA GLY A 156 -23.53 -3.17 -18.41
C GLY A 156 -24.05 -3.21 -16.97
N HIS A 157 -25.05 -4.05 -16.67
CA HIS A 157 -25.63 -4.20 -15.33
C HIS A 157 -24.82 -5.16 -14.45
N TYR A 158 -24.82 -4.93 -13.13
CA TYR A 158 -24.29 -5.91 -12.18
C TYR A 158 -25.19 -7.14 -12.19
N ALA A 159 -24.62 -8.35 -12.35
CA ALA A 159 -25.40 -9.56 -12.21
C ALA A 159 -24.60 -10.74 -11.66
N VAL A 160 -25.19 -11.47 -10.71
CA VAL A 160 -24.56 -12.61 -10.02
C VAL A 160 -25.58 -13.71 -9.73
N MET A 161 -25.08 -14.96 -9.70
CA MET A 161 -25.82 -16.10 -9.21
C MET A 161 -25.21 -16.53 -7.88
N LYS A 162 -25.99 -16.61 -6.81
CA LYS A 162 -25.60 -17.29 -5.58
C LYS A 162 -25.96 -18.78 -5.67
N PRO A 163 -25.12 -19.69 -5.17
CA PRO A 163 -25.44 -21.12 -5.14
C PRO A 163 -26.60 -21.42 -4.18
N GLY A 164 -27.14 -22.64 -4.26
CA GLY A 164 -28.18 -23.15 -3.37
C GLY A 164 -28.19 -24.67 -3.36
N ILE A 165 -28.92 -25.30 -2.44
CA ILE A 165 -28.95 -26.77 -2.31
C ILE A 165 -29.80 -27.37 -3.43
N SER A 166 -29.21 -28.20 -4.30
CA SER A 166 -29.86 -28.87 -5.43
C SER A 166 -30.41 -30.25 -5.07
N ALA A 167 -31.10 -30.91 -6.02
CA ALA A 167 -31.53 -32.29 -5.84
C ALA A 167 -30.37 -33.30 -5.79
N LEU A 168 -29.21 -32.94 -6.34
CA LEU A 168 -28.01 -33.79 -6.29
C LEU A 168 -27.42 -33.80 -4.88
N ASP A 169 -27.35 -32.62 -4.25
CA ASP A 169 -26.82 -32.48 -2.90
C ASP A 169 -27.68 -33.26 -1.90
N CYS A 170 -29.01 -33.15 -2.03
CA CYS A 170 -29.94 -33.98 -1.26
C CYS A 170 -29.78 -35.48 -1.58
N LEU A 171 -29.62 -35.88 -2.84
CA LEU A 171 -29.43 -37.29 -3.24
C LEU A 171 -28.17 -37.89 -2.63
N CYS A 172 -27.05 -37.17 -2.69
CA CYS A 172 -25.78 -37.60 -2.10
C CYS A 172 -25.89 -37.76 -0.57
N ALA A 173 -26.55 -36.82 0.10
CA ALA A 173 -26.79 -36.89 1.54
C ALA A 173 -27.73 -38.04 1.93
N ASP A 174 -28.89 -38.15 1.29
CA ASP A 174 -29.94 -39.13 1.62
C ASP A 174 -29.53 -40.58 1.27
N LEU A 175 -28.69 -40.78 0.25
CA LEU A 175 -28.21 -42.10 -0.15
C LEU A 175 -26.82 -42.46 0.43
N GLY A 176 -26.15 -41.53 1.12
CA GLY A 176 -24.79 -41.74 1.63
C GLY A 176 -23.74 -41.93 0.53
N VAL A 177 -23.91 -41.25 -0.61
CA VAL A 177 -23.07 -41.41 -1.81
C VAL A 177 -22.13 -40.22 -1.96
N ASP A 178 -20.83 -40.50 -2.02
CA ASP A 178 -19.79 -39.51 -2.32
C ASP A 178 -19.49 -39.49 -3.85
N PRO A 179 -19.69 -38.36 -4.55
CA PRO A 179 -19.34 -38.23 -5.97
C PRO A 179 -17.85 -38.46 -6.28
N SER A 180 -16.95 -38.35 -5.30
CA SER A 180 -15.51 -38.50 -5.48
C SER A 180 -15.07 -39.95 -5.73
N TYR A 181 -15.84 -40.95 -5.24
CA TYR A 181 -15.47 -42.36 -5.35
C TYR A 181 -16.65 -43.25 -5.76
N PRO A 182 -16.55 -44.03 -6.85
CA PRO A 182 -15.45 -44.06 -7.84
C PRO A 182 -15.51 -42.94 -8.91
N GLY A 183 -16.33 -41.90 -8.69
CA GLY A 183 -16.64 -40.85 -9.67
C GLY A 183 -18.14 -40.82 -9.98
N MET A 184 -18.63 -39.73 -10.58
CA MET A 184 -20.06 -39.56 -10.89
C MET A 184 -20.31 -38.88 -12.24
N GLN A 185 -21.22 -39.44 -13.02
CA GLN A 185 -21.80 -38.88 -14.24
C GLN A 185 -23.20 -38.31 -13.96
N THR A 186 -23.53 -37.15 -14.50
CA THR A 186 -24.86 -36.53 -14.36
C THR A 186 -25.40 -36.08 -15.71
N PHE A 187 -26.61 -36.51 -16.08
CA PHE A 187 -27.22 -36.18 -17.38
C PHE A 187 -28.72 -35.89 -17.30
N GLU A 188 -29.22 -35.07 -18.23
CA GLU A 188 -30.66 -34.99 -18.53
C GLU A 188 -31.08 -36.23 -19.32
N ALA A 189 -32.18 -36.86 -18.92
CA ALA A 189 -32.57 -38.18 -19.44
C ALA A 189 -33.01 -38.18 -20.92
N SER A 190 -33.39 -37.04 -21.50
CA SER A 190 -33.66 -36.91 -22.95
C SER A 190 -32.37 -36.64 -23.73
N GLU A 191 -31.45 -35.82 -23.20
CA GLU A 191 -30.14 -35.50 -23.77
C GLU A 191 -29.27 -36.75 -23.94
N VAL A 192 -29.21 -37.59 -22.91
CA VAL A 192 -28.39 -38.81 -22.89
C VAL A 192 -28.77 -39.75 -24.04
N LEU A 193 -30.07 -39.87 -24.32
CA LEU A 193 -30.65 -40.63 -25.44
C LEU A 193 -30.38 -39.94 -26.79
N LEU A 194 -30.66 -38.63 -26.89
CA LEU A 194 -30.52 -37.83 -28.13
C LEU A 194 -29.08 -37.63 -28.60
N ARG A 195 -28.09 -37.79 -27.71
CA ARG A 195 -26.66 -37.75 -28.05
C ARG A 195 -25.97 -39.11 -28.00
N LYS A 196 -26.69 -40.17 -27.61
CA LYS A 196 -26.12 -41.51 -27.39
C LYS A 196 -24.83 -41.44 -26.56
N ARG A 197 -24.92 -40.78 -25.40
CA ARG A 197 -23.77 -40.64 -24.49
C ARG A 197 -23.24 -42.04 -24.14
N TYR A 198 -21.93 -42.12 -23.92
CA TYR A 198 -21.34 -43.31 -23.33
C TYR A 198 -21.58 -43.26 -21.82
N LEU A 199 -22.08 -44.36 -21.24
CA LEU A 199 -22.22 -44.49 -19.79
C LEU A 199 -21.07 -45.34 -19.26
N ASP A 200 -20.18 -44.74 -18.48
CA ASP A 200 -19.18 -45.51 -17.73
C ASP A 200 -19.83 -46.24 -16.54
N ILE A 201 -19.98 -47.55 -16.67
CA ILE A 201 -20.60 -48.42 -15.66
C ILE A 201 -19.72 -48.63 -14.40
N GLN A 202 -18.50 -48.10 -14.38
CA GLN A 202 -17.58 -48.11 -13.23
C GLN A 202 -17.78 -46.88 -12.31
N THR A 203 -18.66 -45.95 -12.68
CA THR A 203 -18.95 -44.72 -11.92
C THR A 203 -20.43 -44.66 -11.51
N HIS A 204 -20.76 -43.77 -10.56
CA HIS A 204 -22.15 -43.43 -10.24
C HIS A 204 -22.80 -42.73 -11.42
N LEU A 205 -24.09 -42.96 -11.65
CA LEU A 205 -24.86 -42.25 -12.68
C LEU A 205 -26.14 -41.65 -12.08
N VAL A 206 -26.32 -40.33 -12.27
CA VAL A 206 -27.55 -39.61 -11.88
C VAL A 206 -28.26 -39.09 -13.12
N LEU A 207 -29.51 -39.53 -13.30
CA LEU A 207 -30.38 -39.13 -14.41
C LEU A 207 -31.52 -38.24 -13.93
N TRP A 208 -31.58 -37.06 -14.51
CA TRP A 208 -32.52 -36.01 -14.17
C TRP A 208 -33.71 -35.99 -15.14
N GLN A 209 -34.85 -35.48 -14.69
CA GLN A 209 -36.06 -35.29 -15.51
C GLN A 209 -36.65 -36.57 -16.10
N VAL A 210 -36.39 -37.74 -15.48
CA VAL A 210 -36.84 -39.06 -15.94
C VAL A 210 -38.38 -39.21 -16.06
N GLY A 211 -39.14 -38.32 -15.40
CA GLY A 211 -40.60 -38.24 -15.47
C GLY A 211 -41.18 -37.55 -16.70
N LEU A 212 -40.37 -37.02 -17.63
CA LEU A 212 -40.85 -36.25 -18.79
C LEU A 212 -39.97 -36.44 -20.05
N ILE A 213 -39.63 -37.69 -20.38
CA ILE A 213 -38.72 -38.02 -21.49
C ILE A 213 -39.20 -37.43 -22.82
N GLY A 214 -38.38 -36.57 -23.43
CA GLY A 214 -38.68 -35.97 -24.73
C GLY A 214 -39.92 -35.08 -24.76
N GLU A 215 -40.30 -34.49 -23.62
CA GLU A 215 -41.38 -33.50 -23.49
C GLU A 215 -40.81 -32.07 -23.51
N MET A 216 -41.37 -31.20 -24.35
CA MET A 216 -40.92 -29.81 -24.60
C MET A 216 -41.92 -28.75 -24.09
N GLY A 217 -43.16 -29.14 -23.84
CA GLY A 217 -44.22 -28.31 -23.27
C GLY A 217 -44.23 -28.31 -21.74
N TYR A 218 -45.24 -27.65 -21.17
CA TYR A 218 -45.52 -27.70 -19.73
C TYR A 218 -46.97 -28.13 -19.52
N ARG A 219 -47.29 -28.74 -18.37
CA ARG A 219 -48.65 -29.20 -18.04
C ARG A 219 -48.92 -29.07 -16.54
N ARG A 220 -49.90 -28.24 -16.13
CA ARG A 220 -50.25 -28.02 -14.71
C ARG A 220 -50.72 -29.28 -13.99
N LYS A 221 -51.26 -30.26 -14.73
CA LYS A 221 -51.74 -31.56 -14.20
C LYS A 221 -50.71 -32.71 -14.29
N GLY A 222 -49.43 -32.39 -14.53
CA GLY A 222 -48.37 -33.39 -14.68
C GLY A 222 -48.15 -33.85 -16.12
N PHE A 223 -47.04 -34.55 -16.34
CA PHE A 223 -46.55 -34.93 -17.66
C PHE A 223 -47.04 -36.31 -18.10
N ILE A 224 -47.17 -36.52 -19.42
CA ILE A 224 -47.34 -37.85 -20.00
C ILE A 224 -45.95 -38.39 -20.33
N ASN A 225 -45.51 -39.41 -19.60
CA ASN A 225 -44.18 -40.01 -19.76
C ASN A 225 -44.25 -41.26 -20.66
N ASP A 226 -44.86 -41.14 -21.85
CA ASP A 226 -45.15 -42.25 -22.77
C ASP A 226 -43.89 -42.89 -23.39
N LYS A 227 -42.83 -42.09 -23.59
CA LYS A 227 -41.52 -42.49 -24.11
C LYS A 227 -40.58 -43.14 -23.09
N PHE A 228 -40.96 -43.21 -21.81
CA PHE A 228 -40.13 -43.78 -20.73
C PHE A 228 -39.49 -45.17 -21.02
N PRO A 229 -40.14 -46.13 -21.71
CA PRO A 229 -39.54 -47.42 -22.02
C PRO A 229 -38.25 -47.32 -22.84
N ILE A 230 -38.10 -46.27 -23.65
CA ILE A 230 -36.88 -46.02 -24.45
C ILE A 230 -35.68 -45.74 -23.53
N LEU A 231 -35.91 -45.06 -22.38
CA LEU A 231 -34.86 -44.87 -21.38
C LEU A 231 -34.46 -46.19 -20.73
N ILE A 232 -35.44 -47.04 -20.40
CA ILE A 232 -35.19 -48.34 -19.77
C ILE A 232 -34.45 -49.27 -20.72
N GLU A 233 -34.87 -49.39 -21.99
CA GLU A 233 -34.17 -50.16 -23.03
C GLU A 233 -32.70 -49.71 -23.17
N TYR A 234 -32.46 -48.40 -23.20
CA TYR A 234 -31.11 -47.83 -23.25
C TYR A 234 -30.29 -48.19 -22.01
N LEU A 235 -30.85 -48.08 -20.79
CA LEU A 235 -30.15 -48.47 -19.57
C LEU A 235 -29.89 -49.99 -19.50
N GLN A 236 -30.84 -50.81 -19.93
CA GLN A 236 -30.70 -52.27 -19.97
C GLN A 236 -29.55 -52.71 -20.87
N SER A 237 -29.25 -51.97 -21.94
CA SER A 237 -28.10 -52.28 -22.83
C SER A 237 -26.72 -52.14 -22.16
N TYR A 238 -26.61 -51.36 -21.08
CA TYR A 238 -25.38 -51.22 -20.27
C TYR A 238 -25.43 -52.10 -19.01
N TYR A 239 -26.55 -52.04 -18.28
CA TYR A 239 -26.64 -52.58 -16.93
C TYR A 239 -27.23 -54.00 -16.89
N GLY A 240 -28.11 -54.37 -17.82
CA GLY A 240 -28.86 -55.63 -17.84
C GLY A 240 -30.24 -55.51 -17.18
N GLU A 241 -31.17 -56.39 -17.53
CA GLU A 241 -32.59 -56.29 -17.13
C GLU A 241 -32.82 -56.35 -15.62
N ASP A 242 -32.07 -57.21 -14.91
CA ASP A 242 -32.16 -57.42 -13.46
C ASP A 242 -31.39 -56.39 -12.62
N TYR A 243 -30.71 -55.41 -13.23
CA TYR A 243 -29.90 -54.46 -12.46
C TYR A 243 -30.77 -53.49 -11.67
N GLU A 244 -30.46 -53.33 -10.39
CA GLU A 244 -31.20 -52.51 -9.45
C GLU A 244 -30.77 -51.05 -9.51
N ILE A 245 -31.75 -50.14 -9.61
CA ILE A 245 -31.54 -48.69 -9.60
C ILE A 245 -32.52 -48.01 -8.64
N THR A 246 -32.15 -46.83 -8.15
CA THR A 246 -32.91 -46.08 -7.15
C THR A 246 -33.72 -44.97 -7.81
N HIS A 247 -35.05 -45.03 -7.67
CA HIS A 247 -35.92 -43.88 -7.84
C HIS A 247 -35.85 -42.99 -6.59
N TYR A 248 -35.41 -41.76 -6.79
CA TYR A 248 -35.22 -40.75 -5.75
C TYR A 248 -36.12 -39.53 -5.95
N ILE A 249 -36.71 -39.05 -4.84
CA ILE A 249 -37.34 -37.73 -4.72
C ILE A 249 -36.96 -37.13 -3.35
N ALA A 250 -36.25 -36.00 -3.35
CA ALA A 250 -35.89 -35.28 -2.14
C ALA A 250 -37.11 -34.82 -1.32
N ALA A 251 -36.96 -34.78 0.00
CA ALA A 251 -37.95 -34.21 0.90
C ALA A 251 -38.14 -32.70 0.64
N ARG A 252 -39.40 -32.28 0.43
CA ARG A 252 -39.77 -30.85 0.19
C ARG A 252 -40.39 -30.15 1.39
N HIS A 253 -40.63 -30.91 2.47
CA HIS A 253 -41.22 -30.43 3.71
C HIS A 253 -40.30 -30.80 4.88
N ALA A 254 -40.31 -30.00 5.94
CA ALA A 254 -39.66 -30.36 7.19
C ALA A 254 -40.25 -31.68 7.74
N THR A 255 -39.41 -32.49 8.39
CA THR A 255 -39.76 -33.80 9.00
C THR A 255 -40.37 -34.85 8.07
N PHE A 256 -40.37 -34.65 6.75
CA PHE A 256 -40.81 -35.66 5.79
C PHE A 256 -39.60 -36.41 5.25
N GLU A 257 -39.72 -37.72 5.09
CA GLU A 257 -38.69 -38.57 4.49
C GLU A 257 -38.60 -38.38 2.97
N PRO A 258 -37.41 -38.52 2.36
CA PRO A 258 -37.27 -38.63 0.92
C PRO A 258 -37.91 -39.92 0.40
N THR A 259 -38.33 -39.92 -0.87
CA THR A 259 -38.65 -41.19 -1.54
C THR A 259 -37.36 -41.83 -2.01
N ILE A 260 -37.05 -43.00 -1.46
CA ILE A 260 -35.94 -43.86 -1.88
C ILE A 260 -36.56 -45.23 -2.21
N ALA A 261 -36.70 -45.55 -3.49
CA ALA A 261 -37.32 -46.80 -3.94
C ALA A 261 -36.43 -47.51 -4.96
N VAL A 262 -35.97 -48.71 -4.62
CA VAL A 262 -35.12 -49.53 -5.49
C VAL A 262 -35.99 -50.43 -6.38
N TYR A 263 -35.67 -50.46 -7.67
CA TYR A 263 -36.34 -51.30 -8.68
C TYR A 263 -35.31 -51.93 -9.61
N LYS A 264 -35.58 -53.16 -10.07
CA LYS A 264 -34.91 -53.68 -11.27
C LYS A 264 -35.34 -52.89 -12.50
N LEU A 265 -34.44 -52.70 -13.46
CA LEU A 265 -34.78 -52.01 -14.72
C LEU A 265 -35.99 -52.65 -15.44
N SER A 266 -36.14 -53.97 -15.42
CA SER A 266 -37.31 -54.69 -15.95
C SER A 266 -38.63 -54.33 -15.24
N ASP A 267 -38.64 -54.25 -13.91
CA ASP A 267 -39.83 -53.94 -13.11
C ASP A 267 -40.36 -52.51 -13.37
N MET A 268 -39.49 -51.59 -13.77
CA MET A 268 -39.85 -50.19 -14.08
C MET A 268 -40.74 -50.05 -15.33
N LEU A 269 -40.86 -51.09 -16.15
CA LEU A 269 -41.79 -51.14 -17.28
C LEU A 269 -43.24 -51.41 -16.84
N ASP A 270 -43.48 -51.93 -15.63
CA ASP A 270 -44.83 -52.13 -15.09
C ASP A 270 -45.56 -50.77 -14.99
N PRO A 271 -46.75 -50.61 -15.62
CA PRO A 271 -47.54 -49.38 -15.51
C PRO A 271 -47.83 -48.93 -14.07
N ARG A 272 -47.88 -49.86 -13.10
CA ARG A 272 -48.08 -49.61 -11.67
C ARG A 272 -46.86 -48.99 -10.99
N VAL A 273 -45.65 -49.31 -11.47
CA VAL A 273 -44.39 -48.70 -11.01
C VAL A 273 -44.18 -47.39 -11.75
N ARG A 274 -44.27 -47.42 -13.09
CA ARG A 274 -44.04 -46.28 -13.98
C ARG A 274 -44.88 -45.04 -13.68
N LYS A 275 -46.12 -45.21 -13.19
CA LYS A 275 -46.98 -44.09 -12.75
C LYS A 275 -46.46 -43.32 -11.53
N THR A 276 -45.48 -43.86 -10.80
CA THR A 276 -44.86 -43.18 -9.64
C THR A 276 -43.74 -42.22 -10.04
N PHE A 277 -43.25 -42.30 -11.29
CA PHE A 277 -42.22 -41.42 -11.81
C PHE A 277 -42.86 -40.12 -12.31
N THR A 278 -42.49 -39.00 -11.68
CA THR A 278 -43.10 -37.68 -11.87
C THR A 278 -42.06 -36.66 -12.33
N GLY A 279 -42.49 -35.43 -12.64
CA GLY A 279 -41.58 -34.35 -13.05
C GLY A 279 -40.51 -33.95 -12.02
N ILE A 280 -40.56 -34.46 -10.79
CA ILE A 280 -39.55 -34.26 -9.73
C ILE A 280 -38.75 -35.54 -9.40
N SER A 281 -38.94 -36.63 -10.16
CA SER A 281 -38.16 -37.86 -10.02
C SER A 281 -36.76 -37.69 -10.60
N THR A 282 -35.77 -38.21 -9.87
CA THR A 282 -34.38 -38.40 -10.30
C THR A 282 -34.04 -39.88 -10.14
N PHE A 283 -33.25 -40.46 -11.03
CA PHE A 283 -32.73 -41.82 -10.86
C PHE A 283 -31.25 -41.78 -10.48
N TYR A 284 -30.89 -42.59 -9.48
CA TYR A 284 -29.51 -42.94 -9.16
C TYR A 284 -29.25 -44.39 -9.57
N ILE A 285 -28.19 -44.59 -10.33
CA ILE A 285 -27.73 -45.89 -10.81
C ILE A 285 -26.33 -46.10 -10.21
N PRO A 286 -26.13 -47.09 -9.32
CA PRO A 286 -24.83 -47.37 -8.72
C PRO A 286 -23.83 -47.94 -9.73
N PRO A 287 -22.52 -47.99 -9.41
CA PRO A 287 -21.51 -48.63 -10.22
C PRO A 287 -21.76 -50.14 -10.34
N LYS A 288 -21.79 -50.65 -11.57
CA LYS A 288 -21.96 -52.07 -11.87
C LYS A 288 -20.66 -52.85 -11.68
N GLU A 289 -19.53 -52.23 -12.00
CA GLU A 289 -18.18 -52.79 -11.94
C GLU A 289 -17.26 -51.88 -11.11
N ALA A 290 -16.10 -52.41 -10.69
CA ALA A 290 -15.11 -51.63 -9.94
C ALA A 290 -14.01 -51.16 -10.91
N ALA A 291 -13.62 -49.89 -10.84
CA ALA A 291 -12.60 -49.34 -11.71
C ALA A 291 -11.23 -50.00 -11.50
N THR A 292 -10.52 -50.36 -12.57
CA THR A 292 -9.21 -51.00 -12.48
C THR A 292 -8.09 -49.99 -12.29
N THR A 293 -7.19 -50.23 -11.34
CA THR A 293 -5.97 -49.44 -11.14
C THR A 293 -5.03 -49.56 -12.34
N ASP A 294 -4.72 -48.44 -12.99
CA ASP A 294 -3.60 -48.35 -13.93
C ASP A 294 -2.28 -48.45 -13.18
N MET A 295 -1.57 -49.57 -13.37
CA MET A 295 -0.31 -49.84 -12.69
C MET A 295 0.87 -49.04 -13.24
N GLU A 296 0.87 -48.66 -14.53
CA GLU A 296 1.92 -47.81 -15.07
C GLU A 296 1.82 -46.41 -14.43
N MET A 297 0.60 -45.87 -14.35
CA MET A 297 0.35 -44.58 -13.71
C MET A 297 0.61 -44.64 -12.20
N ALA A 298 0.19 -45.71 -11.51
CA ALA A 298 0.45 -45.87 -10.08
C ALA A 298 1.96 -45.91 -9.76
N ILE A 299 2.78 -46.55 -10.60
CA ILE A 299 4.24 -46.54 -10.45
C ILE A 299 4.80 -45.14 -10.72
N ARG A 300 4.36 -44.47 -11.80
CA ARG A 300 4.81 -43.10 -12.14
C ARG A 300 4.45 -42.05 -11.09
N LEU A 301 3.36 -42.23 -10.36
CA LEU A 301 2.94 -41.37 -9.25
C LEU A 301 3.53 -41.79 -7.88
N GLY A 302 4.31 -42.87 -7.82
CA GLY A 302 4.93 -43.36 -6.59
C GLY A 302 3.99 -44.11 -5.63
N PHE A 303 2.76 -44.44 -6.05
CA PHE A 303 1.81 -45.25 -5.28
C PHE A 303 2.09 -46.76 -5.33
N ALA A 304 2.92 -47.21 -6.28
CA ALA A 304 3.34 -48.61 -6.44
C ALA A 304 4.79 -48.70 -6.94
N LYS A 305 5.38 -49.89 -6.86
CA LYS A 305 6.70 -50.23 -7.41
C LYS A 305 6.58 -51.25 -8.55
N GLU A 306 7.62 -51.38 -9.36
CA GLU A 306 7.69 -52.46 -10.35
C GLU A 306 7.55 -53.83 -9.69
N GLY A 307 6.63 -54.65 -10.19
CA GLY A 307 6.31 -55.98 -9.65
C GLY A 307 5.21 -56.00 -8.57
N ASP A 308 4.76 -54.84 -8.07
CA ASP A 308 3.58 -54.79 -7.19
C ASP A 308 2.31 -55.22 -7.93
N LYS A 309 1.36 -55.79 -7.19
CA LYS A 309 0.03 -56.14 -7.72
C LYS A 309 -0.93 -54.97 -7.53
N PRO A 310 -1.85 -54.72 -8.48
CA PRO A 310 -2.87 -53.69 -8.30
C PRO A 310 -3.70 -53.94 -7.05
N ALA A 311 -3.89 -52.88 -6.26
CA ALA A 311 -4.83 -52.88 -5.15
C ALA A 311 -6.23 -53.26 -5.68
N LYS A 312 -6.89 -54.20 -5.00
CA LYS A 312 -8.23 -54.64 -5.39
C LYS A 312 -9.24 -53.54 -5.03
N THR A 313 -9.72 -52.85 -6.06
CA THR A 313 -10.81 -51.88 -5.95
C THR A 313 -12.16 -52.56 -5.71
N THR A 314 -13.09 -51.81 -5.15
CA THR A 314 -14.47 -52.22 -4.89
C THR A 314 -15.43 -51.21 -5.55
N ARG A 315 -16.65 -51.64 -5.85
CA ARG A 315 -17.68 -50.77 -6.48
C ARG A 315 -18.11 -49.62 -5.56
N PHE A 316 -18.06 -49.89 -4.26
CA PHE A 316 -18.32 -48.94 -3.18
C PHE A 316 -17.14 -48.98 -2.21
N ARG A 317 -16.83 -47.85 -1.58
CA ARG A 317 -15.82 -47.78 -0.52
C ARG A 317 -16.41 -48.39 0.75
N VAL A 318 -15.67 -49.28 1.41
CA VAL A 318 -16.00 -49.69 2.78
C VAL A 318 -15.55 -48.55 3.71
N ILE A 319 -16.47 -48.03 4.52
CA ILE A 319 -16.27 -46.81 5.33
C ILE A 319 -16.64 -46.98 6.82
N ASP A 320 -17.28 -48.09 7.16
CA ASP A 320 -17.89 -48.42 8.46
C ASP A 320 -17.12 -49.51 9.22
N ALA A 321 -16.02 -50.01 8.65
CA ALA A 321 -15.21 -51.08 9.23
C ALA A 321 -14.17 -50.56 10.23
N TYR A 322 -14.09 -51.19 11.40
CA TYR A 322 -12.99 -51.04 12.35
C TYR A 322 -11.97 -52.18 12.16
N SER A 323 -11.17 -52.11 11.09
CA SER A 323 -10.07 -53.08 10.92
C SER A 323 -8.87 -52.72 11.80
N PRO A 324 -7.83 -53.57 11.90
CA PRO A 324 -6.60 -53.22 12.61
C PRO A 324 -5.95 -51.91 12.15
N ARG A 325 -6.21 -51.46 10.91
CA ARG A 325 -5.76 -50.16 10.41
C ARG A 325 -6.48 -48.99 11.08
N GLU A 326 -7.81 -49.04 11.13
CA GLU A 326 -8.61 -47.98 11.74
C GLU A 326 -8.42 -47.97 13.27
N MET A 327 -8.27 -49.15 13.90
CA MET A 327 -7.93 -49.24 15.32
C MET A 327 -6.57 -48.63 15.63
N ALA A 328 -5.52 -48.89 14.84
CA ALA A 328 -4.22 -48.27 15.05
C ALA A 328 -4.26 -46.73 15.00
N ALA A 329 -5.07 -46.16 14.11
CA ALA A 329 -5.28 -44.70 14.04
C ALA A 329 -6.08 -44.15 15.24
N ILE A 330 -6.91 -44.97 15.89
CA ILE A 330 -7.59 -44.60 17.15
C ILE A 330 -6.60 -44.68 18.33
N ASP A 331 -5.72 -45.68 18.36
CA ASP A 331 -4.70 -45.84 19.40
C ASP A 331 -3.68 -44.66 19.42
N GLU A 332 -3.52 -43.94 18.31
CA GLU A 332 -2.71 -42.70 18.26
C GLU A 332 -3.24 -41.58 19.20
N PHE A 333 -4.53 -41.59 19.56
CA PHE A 333 -5.11 -40.58 20.45
C PHE A 333 -4.52 -40.58 21.87
N ASP A 334 -4.02 -41.72 22.37
CA ASP A 334 -3.33 -41.80 23.67
C ASP A 334 -2.12 -40.84 23.76
N HIS A 335 -1.47 -40.62 22.61
CA HIS A 335 -0.26 -39.83 22.48
C HIS A 335 -0.49 -38.49 21.77
N PHE A 336 -1.70 -38.23 21.25
CA PHE A 336 -2.02 -37.03 20.50
C PHE A 336 -1.71 -35.75 21.29
N ARG A 337 -1.02 -34.82 20.64
CA ARG A 337 -0.82 -33.44 21.09
C ARG A 337 -1.10 -32.54 19.89
N VAL A 338 -1.70 -31.37 20.13
CA VAL A 338 -1.92 -30.38 19.08
C VAL A 338 -0.54 -29.99 18.48
N PRO A 339 -0.34 -30.09 17.15
CA PRO A 339 0.91 -29.70 16.51
C PRO A 339 1.28 -28.24 16.81
N LYS A 340 2.58 -27.92 16.91
CA LYS A 340 3.03 -26.54 17.17
C LYS A 340 2.73 -25.60 16.01
N GLU A 341 2.54 -26.18 14.84
CA GLU A 341 2.30 -25.57 13.54
C GLU A 341 0.79 -25.31 13.32
N TYR A 342 -0.07 -25.84 14.19
CA TYR A 342 -1.51 -25.61 14.14
C TYR A 342 -1.84 -24.16 14.54
N GLN A 343 -2.49 -23.44 13.63
CA GLN A 343 -2.95 -22.08 13.86
C GLN A 343 -4.39 -22.11 14.39
N PHE A 344 -4.55 -21.89 15.69
CA PHE A 344 -5.85 -21.55 16.28
C PHE A 344 -6.28 -20.17 15.76
N GLN A 345 -7.55 -20.02 15.37
CA GLN A 345 -8.11 -18.74 14.90
C GLN A 345 -8.49 -17.86 16.11
N PRO A 346 -7.78 -16.75 16.41
CA PRO A 346 -8.19 -15.82 17.45
C PRO A 346 -9.38 -14.96 17.00
N ASN A 347 -10.09 -14.36 17.94
CA ASN A 347 -11.05 -13.29 17.63
C ASN A 347 -10.24 -12.02 17.29
N THR A 348 -10.03 -11.76 16.00
CA THR A 348 -9.43 -10.51 15.49
C THR A 348 -10.53 -9.52 15.10
N ARG A 349 -10.21 -8.23 15.10
CA ARG A 349 -11.18 -7.22 14.69
C ARG A 349 -11.49 -7.31 13.20
N ALA A 350 -10.52 -7.72 12.37
CA ALA A 350 -10.74 -8.07 10.98
C ALA A 350 -11.69 -9.27 10.77
N ALA A 351 -11.62 -10.30 11.60
CA ALA A 351 -12.57 -11.42 11.54
C ALA A 351 -13.99 -10.98 11.94
N GLU A 352 -14.12 -10.10 12.95
CA GLU A 352 -15.39 -9.50 13.32
C GLU A 352 -15.96 -8.60 12.21
N PHE A 353 -15.12 -7.83 11.51
CA PHE A 353 -15.53 -7.05 10.34
C PHE A 353 -16.11 -7.94 9.24
N LEU A 354 -15.41 -9.02 8.88
CA LEU A 354 -15.90 -9.96 7.85
C LEU A 354 -17.18 -10.70 8.29
N LEU A 355 -17.34 -10.96 9.58
CA LEU A 355 -18.57 -11.54 10.13
C LEU A 355 -19.76 -10.58 10.06
N GLU A 356 -19.54 -9.29 10.30
CA GLU A 356 -20.58 -8.27 10.19
C GLU A 356 -20.90 -7.95 8.72
N LEU A 357 -19.88 -7.87 7.87
CA LEU A 357 -20.03 -7.79 6.41
C LEU A 357 -20.88 -8.94 5.84
N ALA A 358 -20.85 -10.14 6.44
CA ALA A 358 -21.69 -11.25 6.01
C ALA A 358 -23.19 -11.10 6.39
N ARG A 359 -23.53 -10.10 7.21
CA ARG A 359 -24.88 -9.88 7.78
C ARG A 359 -25.49 -8.55 7.35
N ASP A 360 -24.68 -7.49 7.32
CA ASP A 360 -25.07 -6.13 6.97
C ASP A 360 -24.87 -5.88 5.48
N THR A 361 -25.98 -5.73 4.75
CA THR A 361 -25.98 -5.43 3.32
C THR A 361 -25.70 -3.96 2.99
N GLU A 362 -25.90 -3.01 3.90
CA GLU A 362 -25.45 -1.62 3.71
C GLU A 362 -23.92 -1.57 3.80
N LEU A 363 -23.33 -2.32 4.74
CA LEU A 363 -21.88 -2.51 4.82
C LEU A 363 -21.33 -3.26 3.60
N GLN A 364 -22.05 -4.26 3.04
CA GLN A 364 -21.68 -4.89 1.77
C GLN A 364 -21.66 -3.90 0.61
N ASP A 365 -22.71 -3.07 0.48
CA ASP A 365 -22.79 -2.06 -0.58
C ASP A 365 -21.71 -0.98 -0.39
N LEU A 366 -21.42 -0.55 0.84
CA LEU A 366 -20.35 0.39 1.12
C LEU A 366 -18.98 -0.22 0.79
N TYR A 367 -18.66 -1.41 1.29
CA TYR A 367 -17.40 -2.10 0.99
C TYR A 367 -17.25 -2.46 -0.50
N LEU A 368 -18.36 -2.65 -1.23
CA LEU A 368 -18.37 -2.85 -2.67
C LEU A 368 -17.94 -1.59 -3.44
N ASN A 369 -18.30 -0.39 -2.96
CA ASN A 369 -18.15 0.88 -3.68
C ASN A 369 -16.99 1.75 -3.15
N ASP A 370 -16.77 1.78 -1.85
CA ASP A 370 -15.69 2.47 -1.15
C ASP A 370 -15.19 1.60 0.04
N PRO A 371 -14.25 0.68 -0.22
CA PRO A 371 -13.73 -0.20 0.81
C PRO A 371 -12.85 0.49 1.85
N VAL A 372 -12.33 1.68 1.56
CA VAL A 372 -11.55 2.48 2.52
C VAL A 372 -12.48 3.11 3.55
N ALA A 373 -13.62 3.66 3.12
CA ALA A 373 -14.65 4.15 4.02
C ALA A 373 -15.25 3.02 4.87
N ALA A 374 -15.51 1.85 4.29
CA ALA A 374 -16.10 0.71 4.99
C ALA A 374 -15.26 0.20 6.19
N VAL A 375 -13.93 0.29 6.10
CA VAL A 375 -12.99 -0.13 7.17
C VAL A 375 -12.54 1.05 8.06
N SER A 376 -13.08 2.24 7.85
CA SER A 376 -12.78 3.42 8.66
C SER A 376 -13.25 3.28 10.11
N ASP A 377 -12.69 4.07 11.03
CA ASP A 377 -13.13 4.04 12.43
C ASP A 377 -14.56 4.59 12.63
N ASP A 378 -15.07 5.39 11.69
CA ASP A 378 -16.44 5.91 11.70
C ASP A 378 -17.49 4.82 11.39
N VAL A 379 -17.11 3.82 10.59
CA VAL A 379 -17.99 2.72 10.16
C VAL A 379 -17.76 1.46 10.99
N PHE A 380 -16.51 1.04 11.15
CA PHE A 380 -16.16 -0.17 11.90
C PHE A 380 -14.94 0.08 12.82
N PRO A 381 -15.17 0.68 14.00
CA PRO A 381 -14.10 1.09 14.90
C PRO A 381 -13.26 -0.07 15.41
N GLY A 382 -11.97 0.20 15.64
CA GLY A 382 -11.03 -0.68 16.33
C GLY A 382 -10.17 -1.56 15.42
N LEU A 383 -10.34 -1.50 14.09
CA LEU A 383 -9.40 -2.12 13.15
C LEU A 383 -8.06 -1.38 13.20
N ASN A 384 -6.95 -2.12 13.28
CA ASN A 384 -5.63 -1.53 13.18
C ASN A 384 -5.28 -1.19 11.71
N ASN A 385 -4.25 -0.37 11.49
CA ASN A 385 -3.90 0.13 10.16
C ASN A 385 -3.54 -0.99 9.15
N ILE A 386 -2.97 -2.10 9.61
CA ILE A 386 -2.65 -3.25 8.75
C ILE A 386 -3.95 -3.97 8.37
N GLU A 387 -4.85 -4.22 9.32
CA GLU A 387 -6.18 -4.78 9.06
C GLU A 387 -6.97 -3.92 8.07
N LYS A 388 -7.01 -2.59 8.27
CA LYS A 388 -7.66 -1.63 7.37
C LYS A 388 -7.10 -1.73 5.95
N ASN A 389 -5.78 -1.67 5.78
CA ASN A 389 -5.14 -1.77 4.46
C ASN A 389 -5.41 -3.11 3.77
N LEU A 390 -5.27 -4.23 4.49
CA LEU A 390 -5.48 -5.58 3.94
C LEU A 390 -6.94 -5.83 3.55
N LEU A 391 -7.90 -5.35 4.34
CA LEU A 391 -9.33 -5.43 4.02
C LEU A 391 -9.69 -4.49 2.87
N ALA A 392 -9.18 -3.25 2.86
CA ALA A 392 -9.46 -2.28 1.79
C ALA A 392 -9.07 -2.79 0.39
N MET A 393 -8.05 -3.66 0.29
CA MET A 393 -7.64 -4.31 -0.96
C MET A 393 -8.63 -5.35 -1.51
N ARG A 394 -9.64 -5.79 -0.74
CA ARG A 394 -10.70 -6.73 -1.15
C ARG A 394 -10.22 -8.02 -1.82
N SER A 395 -9.07 -8.52 -1.41
CA SER A 395 -8.51 -9.80 -1.86
C SER A 395 -8.76 -10.88 -0.81
N GLU A 396 -9.22 -12.06 -1.21
CA GLU A 396 -9.41 -13.23 -0.33
C GLU A 396 -8.15 -13.53 0.50
N SER A 397 -6.96 -13.48 -0.12
CA SER A 397 -5.69 -13.73 0.57
C SER A 397 -5.38 -12.67 1.63
N TYR A 398 -5.70 -11.40 1.38
CA TYR A 398 -5.44 -10.31 2.33
C TYR A 398 -6.50 -10.22 3.42
N ALA A 399 -7.77 -10.44 3.09
CA ALA A 399 -8.86 -10.59 4.06
C ALA A 399 -8.59 -11.78 4.99
N GLN A 400 -8.12 -12.92 4.46
CA GLN A 400 -7.72 -14.06 5.27
C GLN A 400 -6.48 -13.77 6.12
N LEU A 401 -5.49 -13.03 5.62
CA LEU A 401 -4.29 -12.64 6.37
C LEU A 401 -4.64 -11.73 7.57
N ALA A 402 -5.52 -10.75 7.35
CA ALA A 402 -6.05 -9.87 8.38
C ALA A 402 -6.86 -10.67 9.40
N ALA A 403 -7.85 -11.45 8.95
CA ALA A 403 -8.73 -12.22 9.81
C ALA A 403 -7.97 -13.25 10.66
N LYS A 404 -6.98 -13.96 10.11
CA LYS A 404 -6.16 -14.91 10.88
C LYS A 404 -5.22 -14.25 11.90
N GLY A 405 -5.05 -12.93 11.86
CA GLY A 405 -4.03 -12.24 12.66
C GLY A 405 -2.61 -12.62 12.24
N GLY A 406 -2.42 -13.04 10.98
CA GLY A 406 -1.12 -13.48 10.46
C GLY A 406 -0.09 -12.36 10.33
N LEU A 407 -0.56 -11.10 10.37
CA LEU A 407 0.22 -9.95 10.77
C LEU A 407 -0.33 -9.42 12.09
N VAL A 408 0.30 -9.95 13.14
CA VAL A 408 0.27 -9.54 14.55
C VAL A 408 0.09 -8.03 14.71
N ASP A 409 -0.59 -7.62 15.78
CA ASP A 409 -0.37 -6.35 16.49
C ASP A 409 1.12 -5.96 16.37
N THR A 410 1.45 -4.76 15.84
CA THR A 410 2.84 -4.36 15.54
C THR A 410 3.74 -4.80 16.69
N SER A 411 4.58 -5.81 16.46
CA SER A 411 5.14 -6.56 17.58
C SER A 411 5.97 -5.62 18.47
N PRO A 412 6.17 -5.88 19.77
CA PRO A 412 6.97 -4.99 20.61
C PRO A 412 8.35 -4.66 20.01
N ASN A 413 8.91 -5.61 19.26
CA ASN A 413 10.10 -5.45 18.43
C ASN A 413 9.91 -4.53 17.21
N GLU A 414 8.83 -4.66 16.43
CA GLU A 414 8.54 -3.73 15.33
C GLU A 414 8.24 -2.31 15.84
N LYS A 415 7.54 -2.17 16.96
CA LYS A 415 7.31 -0.88 17.64
C LYS A 415 8.65 -0.24 18.01
N LEU A 416 9.58 -1.00 18.61
CA LEU A 416 10.94 -0.52 18.87
C LEU A 416 11.70 -0.15 17.59
N VAL A 417 11.58 -0.92 16.50
CA VAL A 417 12.21 -0.57 15.20
C VAL A 417 11.67 0.75 14.65
N LEU A 418 10.35 0.95 14.65
CA LEU A 418 9.71 2.20 14.19
C LEU A 418 10.10 3.41 15.06
N GLU A 419 10.14 3.24 16.38
CA GLU A 419 10.59 4.29 17.31
C GLU A 419 12.06 4.64 17.11
N LEU A 420 12.97 3.66 16.95
CA LEU A 420 14.38 3.92 16.65
C LEU A 420 14.59 4.63 15.31
N LEU A 421 13.80 4.29 14.29
CA LEU A 421 13.83 4.95 12.97
C LEU A 421 13.31 6.39 13.03
N SER A 422 12.44 6.70 14.00
CA SER A 422 11.78 8.00 14.16
C SER A 422 12.49 8.93 15.15
N ASN A 423 13.16 8.37 16.16
CA ASN A 423 13.74 9.10 17.28
C ASN A 423 15.29 9.01 17.30
N ALA A 424 15.93 10.13 16.98
CA ALA A 424 17.38 10.26 16.90
C ALA A 424 18.09 10.02 18.24
N GLU A 425 17.52 10.55 19.32
CA GLU A 425 18.06 10.50 20.68
C GLU A 425 18.03 9.06 21.18
N LEU A 426 16.89 8.38 21.00
CA LEU A 426 16.73 6.96 21.33
C LEU A 426 17.67 6.06 20.51
N SER A 427 17.83 6.30 19.19
CA SER A 427 18.76 5.55 18.34
C SER A 427 20.23 5.75 18.73
N GLY A 428 20.61 6.97 19.11
CA GLY A 428 21.96 7.28 19.63
C GLY A 428 22.24 6.55 20.94
N LEU A 429 21.32 6.62 21.91
CA LEU A 429 21.42 5.91 23.18
C LEU A 429 21.46 4.39 23.00
N PHE A 430 20.66 3.85 22.08
CA PHE A 430 20.66 2.42 21.76
C PHE A 430 21.98 1.97 21.11
N ARG A 431 22.55 2.74 20.16
CA ARG A 431 23.89 2.46 19.62
C ARG A 431 24.92 2.43 20.73
N GLN A 432 24.92 3.43 21.61
CA GLN A 432 25.89 3.50 22.71
C GLN A 432 25.81 2.27 23.60
N GLN A 433 24.60 1.87 24.02
CA GLN A 433 24.39 0.66 24.84
C GLN A 433 24.88 -0.62 24.14
N LEU A 434 24.72 -0.73 22.82
CA LEU A 434 25.20 -1.90 22.07
C LEU A 434 26.73 -1.97 22.04
N ILE A 435 27.39 -0.81 21.92
CA ILE A 435 28.85 -0.71 21.82
C ILE A 435 29.52 -0.89 23.17
N ASP A 436 29.00 -0.23 24.21
CA ASP A 436 29.51 -0.30 25.60
C ASP A 436 29.53 -1.75 26.15
N ASN A 437 28.82 -2.67 25.51
CA ASN A 437 28.66 -4.06 25.95
C ASN A 437 29.02 -5.11 24.89
N LYS A 438 29.57 -4.71 23.73
CA LYS A 438 29.74 -5.58 22.55
C LYS A 438 30.60 -6.83 22.77
N ASP A 439 31.58 -6.75 23.68
CA ASP A 439 32.59 -7.77 23.95
C ASP A 439 32.33 -8.57 25.25
N GLY A 440 31.15 -8.41 25.88
CA GLY A 440 30.82 -9.04 27.15
C GLY A 440 29.92 -10.29 27.02
N ASP A 441 30.24 -11.36 27.76
CA ASP A 441 29.45 -12.61 27.80
C ASP A 441 27.98 -12.41 28.23
N ASP A 442 27.65 -11.29 28.89
CA ASP A 442 26.31 -10.91 29.33
C ASP A 442 25.63 -9.85 28.44
N PHE A 443 26.18 -9.59 27.24
CA PHE A 443 25.69 -8.61 26.27
C PHE A 443 24.16 -8.66 26.06
N LEU A 444 23.63 -9.85 25.72
CA LEU A 444 22.19 -10.03 25.46
C LEU A 444 21.33 -9.67 26.68
N TYR A 445 21.81 -9.97 27.89
CA TYR A 445 21.09 -9.64 29.13
C TYR A 445 21.08 -8.11 29.36
N LYS A 446 22.21 -7.43 29.18
CA LYS A 446 22.31 -5.97 29.32
C LYS A 446 21.55 -5.20 28.23
N ALA A 447 21.57 -5.68 27.00
CA ALA A 447 20.82 -5.08 25.90
C ALA A 447 19.30 -5.19 26.13
N ASN A 448 18.81 -6.39 26.49
CA ASN A 448 17.39 -6.59 26.85
C ASN A 448 17.00 -5.81 28.12
N GLY A 449 17.91 -5.67 29.09
CA GLY A 449 17.73 -4.84 30.28
C GLY A 449 17.49 -3.38 29.94
N TRP A 450 18.31 -2.80 29.06
CA TRP A 450 18.15 -1.42 28.57
C TRP A 450 16.84 -1.22 27.79
N ILE A 451 16.49 -2.16 26.91
CA ILE A 451 15.23 -2.15 26.14
C ILE A 451 14.04 -2.06 27.10
N LYS A 452 14.02 -2.90 28.14
CA LYS A 452 12.98 -2.91 29.17
C LYS A 452 12.97 -1.64 30.03
N GLN A 453 14.13 -1.09 30.38
CA GLN A 453 14.24 0.17 31.15
C GLN A 453 13.68 1.37 30.38
N ASN A 454 13.78 1.37 29.05
CA ASN A 454 13.21 2.40 28.18
C ASN A 454 11.75 2.14 27.80
N GLY A 455 11.05 1.23 28.51
CA GLY A 455 9.61 1.00 28.37
C GLY A 455 9.20 0.00 27.28
N PHE A 456 10.15 -0.57 26.54
CA PHE A 456 9.85 -1.49 25.44
C PHE A 456 9.76 -2.95 25.91
N GLN A 457 8.75 -3.68 25.44
CA GLN A 457 8.58 -5.11 25.71
C GLN A 457 9.25 -5.99 24.63
N ALA A 458 10.37 -5.53 24.07
CA ALA A 458 11.09 -6.17 22.96
C ALA A 458 12.28 -7.02 23.44
N ALA A 459 12.79 -7.89 22.57
CA ALA A 459 14.02 -8.65 22.80
C ALA A 459 14.99 -8.54 21.62
N LEU A 460 16.28 -8.29 21.90
CA LEU A 460 17.30 -7.97 20.89
C LEU A 460 17.38 -9.02 19.77
N LEU A 461 17.36 -10.31 20.12
CA LEU A 461 17.50 -11.43 19.17
C LEU A 461 16.38 -11.49 18.12
N HIS A 462 15.22 -10.89 18.39
CA HIS A 462 14.09 -10.84 17.46
C HIS A 462 14.04 -9.54 16.62
N LEU A 463 14.96 -8.58 16.85
CA LEU A 463 15.03 -7.35 16.07
C LEU A 463 15.37 -7.57 14.58
N PRO A 464 16.27 -8.48 14.18
CA PRO A 464 16.57 -8.68 12.75
C PRO A 464 15.33 -9.03 11.93
N SER A 465 14.49 -9.97 12.41
CA SER A 465 13.25 -10.37 11.74
C SER A 465 12.14 -9.31 11.82
N ALA A 466 12.13 -8.50 12.88
CA ALA A 466 11.26 -7.34 12.96
C ALA A 466 11.65 -6.27 11.93
N CYS A 467 12.95 -6.03 11.71
CA CYS A 467 13.44 -5.14 10.66
C CYS A 467 13.01 -5.63 9.27
N ASP A 468 13.11 -6.94 8.98
CA ASP A 468 12.65 -7.50 7.70
C ASP A 468 11.15 -7.22 7.46
N ARG A 469 10.31 -7.36 8.50
CA ARG A 469 8.87 -7.07 8.41
C ARG A 469 8.57 -5.58 8.24
N VAL A 470 9.22 -4.69 9.00
CA VAL A 470 9.04 -3.23 8.84
C VAL A 470 9.56 -2.76 7.47
N ASN A 471 10.70 -3.28 7.00
CA ASN A 471 11.22 -3.00 5.65
C ASN A 471 10.22 -3.45 4.56
N ALA A 472 9.51 -4.57 4.76
CA ALA A 472 8.51 -5.06 3.83
C ALA A 472 7.21 -4.23 3.81
N SER A 473 6.78 -3.69 4.96
CA SER A 473 5.44 -3.09 5.11
C SER A 473 5.42 -1.57 5.23
N MET A 474 6.55 -0.89 5.48
CA MET A 474 6.60 0.56 5.73
C MET A 474 7.59 1.27 4.80
N LEU A 475 7.25 2.48 4.36
CA LEU A 475 8.16 3.38 3.62
C LEU A 475 9.18 4.09 4.52
N LEU A 476 8.94 4.17 5.84
CA LEU A 476 9.85 4.80 6.81
C LEU A 476 11.32 4.34 6.67
N PRO A 477 11.65 3.03 6.63
CA PRO A 477 13.03 2.54 6.50
C PRO A 477 13.67 2.82 5.13
N TRP A 478 12.87 3.24 4.14
CA TRP A 478 13.28 3.60 2.79
C TRP A 478 13.40 5.12 2.57
N THR A 479 13.25 5.92 3.64
CA THR A 479 13.45 7.37 3.57
C THR A 479 14.86 7.71 3.05
N GLY A 480 14.95 8.46 1.95
CA GLY A 480 16.19 8.85 1.31
C GLY A 480 16.01 9.34 -0.13
N VAL A 481 17.13 9.75 -0.74
CA VAL A 481 17.21 10.10 -2.17
C VAL A 481 18.04 9.06 -2.89
N TYR A 482 17.49 8.54 -3.98
CA TYR A 482 18.06 7.53 -4.85
C TYR A 482 18.32 8.19 -6.21
N HIS A 483 19.46 7.91 -6.84
CA HIS A 483 19.84 8.49 -8.12
C HIS A 483 20.40 7.44 -9.08
N ASN A 484 20.22 7.67 -10.37
CA ASN A 484 20.88 6.96 -11.46
C ASN A 484 21.77 7.92 -12.26
N ALA A 485 23.07 7.68 -12.29
CA ALA A 485 24.02 8.52 -13.03
C ALA A 485 23.91 8.37 -14.56
N ASP A 486 23.37 7.25 -15.06
CA ASP A 486 23.27 6.97 -16.50
C ASP A 486 21.98 7.55 -17.12
N THR A 487 20.88 7.59 -16.36
CA THR A 487 19.58 8.10 -16.83
C THR A 487 19.21 9.47 -16.24
N GLY A 488 19.87 9.91 -15.18
CA GLY A 488 19.54 11.13 -14.43
C GLY A 488 18.34 10.97 -13.48
N ASP A 489 17.73 9.79 -13.39
CA ASP A 489 16.53 9.57 -12.58
C ASP A 489 16.81 9.74 -11.08
N VAL A 490 15.93 10.48 -10.40
CA VAL A 490 15.93 10.70 -8.96
C VAL A 490 14.64 10.16 -8.35
N VAL A 491 14.71 9.19 -7.43
CA VAL A 491 13.55 8.79 -6.60
C VAL A 491 13.76 9.34 -5.20
N THR A 492 12.77 10.06 -4.65
CA THR A 492 12.83 10.57 -3.28
C THR A 492 11.69 10.03 -2.44
N VAL A 493 12.02 9.47 -1.28
CA VAL A 493 11.06 8.93 -0.31
C VAL A 493 11.22 9.67 1.02
N VAL A 494 10.11 10.16 1.55
CA VAL A 494 9.98 10.72 2.90
C VAL A 494 8.93 9.90 3.64
N GLY A 495 9.33 8.77 4.21
CA GLY A 495 8.43 7.82 4.86
C GLY A 495 7.91 8.35 6.20
N ASP A 496 6.59 8.39 6.38
CA ASP A 496 5.92 8.70 7.65
C ASP A 496 5.96 7.49 8.61
N PRO A 497 6.06 7.68 9.94
CA PRO A 497 6.24 6.54 10.84
C PRO A 497 4.91 5.88 11.25
N ASN A 498 3.77 6.48 10.91
CA ASN A 498 2.44 6.00 11.29
C ASN A 498 1.67 5.40 10.10
N HIS A 499 1.75 6.03 8.91
CA HIS A 499 0.96 5.62 7.73
C HIS A 499 1.74 5.77 6.42
N ASN A 500 1.80 4.72 5.58
CA ASN A 500 2.42 4.84 4.25
C ASN A 500 1.72 5.91 3.39
N SER A 501 0.41 6.07 3.48
CA SER A 501 -0.36 7.12 2.77
C SER A 501 -0.04 8.56 3.19
N ALA A 502 0.58 8.76 4.36
CA ALA A 502 1.11 10.05 4.81
C ALA A 502 2.60 10.26 4.44
N SER A 503 3.23 9.25 3.82
CA SER A 503 4.58 9.37 3.26
C SER A 503 4.54 10.20 1.98
N LEU A 504 5.66 10.86 1.68
CA LEU A 504 5.81 11.55 0.40
C LEU A 504 6.75 10.74 -0.50
N VAL A 505 6.33 10.50 -1.74
CA VAL A 505 7.16 9.85 -2.76
C VAL A 505 7.18 10.70 -4.01
N TYR A 506 8.35 10.88 -4.59
CA TYR A 506 8.57 11.63 -5.83
C TYR A 506 9.43 10.82 -6.78
N ILE A 507 9.09 10.87 -8.07
CA ILE A 507 9.89 10.36 -9.16
C ILE A 507 10.28 11.55 -10.03
N ASN A 508 11.57 11.77 -10.14
CA ASN A 508 12.16 13.04 -10.54
C ASN A 508 11.53 14.18 -9.73
N LEU A 509 10.72 15.03 -10.37
CA LEU A 509 10.04 16.15 -9.73
C LEU A 509 8.51 15.96 -9.61
N THR A 510 7.98 14.85 -10.10
CA THR A 510 6.54 14.53 -10.06
C THR A 510 6.20 13.82 -8.74
N PRO A 511 5.26 14.34 -7.93
CA PRO A 511 4.76 13.62 -6.75
C PRO A 511 3.94 12.40 -7.18
N VAL A 512 4.14 11.29 -6.48
CA VAL A 512 3.27 10.11 -6.59
C VAL A 512 2.20 10.20 -5.52
N VAL A 513 0.93 10.10 -5.93
CA VAL A 513 -0.26 10.13 -5.08
C VAL A 513 -0.99 8.78 -5.12
N SER A 514 -1.86 8.53 -4.14
CA SER A 514 -2.71 7.33 -4.10
C SER A 514 -1.96 5.98 -4.17
N PHE A 515 -0.67 5.96 -3.81
CA PHE A 515 0.16 4.76 -3.93
C PHE A 515 -0.09 3.72 -2.84
N SER A 516 0.26 2.46 -3.13
CA SER A 516 0.32 1.36 -2.18
C SER A 516 1.77 0.91 -1.96
N PHE A 517 2.10 0.43 -0.75
CA PHE A 517 3.42 -0.15 -0.46
C PHE A 517 3.30 -1.43 0.36
N ASN A 518 3.80 -2.55 -0.18
CA ASN A 518 3.82 -3.85 0.49
C ASN A 518 4.91 -4.77 -0.10
N ASN A 519 5.45 -5.70 0.68
CA ASN A 519 6.52 -6.62 0.29
C ASN A 519 7.75 -5.94 -0.35
N GLN A 520 8.10 -4.74 0.13
CA GLN A 520 9.15 -3.87 -0.42
C GLN A 520 8.84 -3.31 -1.82
N VAL A 521 7.60 -3.41 -2.30
CA VAL A 521 7.14 -2.92 -3.62
C VAL A 521 6.18 -1.76 -3.42
N LEU A 522 6.47 -0.64 -4.09
CA LEU A 522 5.61 0.53 -4.24
C LEU A 522 4.84 0.42 -5.56
N THR A 523 3.51 0.55 -5.56
CA THR A 523 2.68 0.55 -6.77
C THR A 523 1.77 1.77 -6.82
N TRP A 524 1.53 2.31 -8.02
CA TRP A 524 0.55 3.37 -8.25
C TRP A 524 0.05 3.36 -9.70
N TYR A 525 -1.15 3.91 -9.93
CA TYR A 525 -1.78 3.96 -11.24
C TYR A 525 -2.12 5.38 -11.70
N ALA A 526 -2.08 5.61 -13.00
CA ALA A 526 -2.38 6.89 -13.62
C ALA A 526 -3.86 7.30 -13.44
N ASP A 527 -4.77 6.31 -13.37
CA ASP A 527 -6.20 6.54 -13.12
C ASP A 527 -6.51 7.09 -11.70
N GLU A 528 -5.54 7.03 -10.79
CA GLU A 528 -5.68 7.44 -9.38
C GLU A 528 -5.06 8.82 -9.09
N GLY A 529 -4.82 9.62 -10.14
CA GLY A 529 -4.31 10.99 -10.06
C GLY A 529 -2.83 11.16 -10.42
N ASN A 530 -2.18 10.13 -10.94
CA ASN A 530 -0.76 10.15 -11.34
C ASN A 530 -0.60 10.38 -12.86
N GLU A 531 0.56 10.88 -13.28
CA GLU A 531 0.87 11.08 -14.72
C GLU A 531 1.22 9.76 -15.45
N VAL A 532 1.68 8.75 -14.69
CA VAL A 532 2.16 7.45 -15.17
C VAL A 532 1.76 6.34 -14.19
N ASN A 533 1.69 5.10 -14.68
CA ASN A 533 1.64 3.91 -13.84
C ASN A 533 3.05 3.54 -13.36
N GLY A 534 3.17 2.81 -12.25
CA GLY A 534 4.44 2.16 -11.93
C GLY A 534 4.44 1.17 -10.78
N GLU A 535 5.51 0.38 -10.76
CA GLU A 535 5.88 -0.61 -9.76
C GLU A 535 7.37 -0.45 -9.45
N LEU A 536 7.75 -0.13 -8.21
CA LEU A 536 9.14 0.05 -7.79
C LEU A 536 9.47 -0.83 -6.59
N LYS A 537 10.41 -1.75 -6.77
CA LYS A 537 10.90 -2.64 -5.72
C LYS A 537 12.14 -2.06 -5.05
N PHE A 538 12.07 -1.93 -3.75
CA PHE A 538 13.17 -1.55 -2.87
C PHE A 538 13.94 -2.79 -2.45
N ILE A 539 15.27 -2.72 -2.45
CA ILE A 539 16.17 -3.82 -2.06
C ILE A 539 17.37 -3.28 -1.29
N VAL A 540 17.99 -4.15 -0.49
CA VAL A 540 19.27 -3.88 0.17
C VAL A 540 20.36 -4.71 -0.51
N ASN A 541 21.37 -4.03 -1.04
CA ASN A 541 22.55 -4.61 -1.63
C ASN A 541 23.76 -4.40 -0.72
N THR A 542 24.86 -5.12 -0.97
CA THR A 542 26.13 -4.93 -0.28
C THR A 542 27.19 -4.51 -1.31
N ASN A 543 27.95 -3.44 -1.03
CA ASN A 543 29.02 -2.99 -1.93
C ASN A 543 30.29 -3.84 -1.78
N SER A 544 31.28 -3.58 -2.63
CA SER A 544 32.60 -4.26 -2.63
C SER A 544 33.39 -4.10 -1.31
N GLN A 545 33.00 -3.18 -0.44
CA GLN A 545 33.60 -2.94 0.88
C GLN A 545 32.76 -3.54 2.03
N GLY A 546 31.70 -4.30 1.74
CA GLY A 546 30.84 -4.90 2.77
C GLY A 546 29.83 -3.96 3.42
N GLN A 547 29.62 -2.75 2.87
CA GLN A 547 28.62 -1.80 3.36
C GLN A 547 27.25 -2.03 2.72
N LEU A 548 26.19 -1.91 3.54
CA LEU A 548 24.82 -1.91 3.05
C LEU A 548 24.50 -0.64 2.25
N ILE A 549 23.92 -0.85 1.06
CA ILE A 549 23.41 0.15 0.13
C ILE A 549 21.94 -0.16 -0.14
N ARG A 550 21.04 0.83 0.03
CA ARG A 550 19.65 0.70 -0.41
C ARG A 550 19.56 1.07 -1.89
N SER A 551 18.73 0.39 -2.66
CA SER A 551 18.43 0.74 -4.05
C SER A 551 16.99 0.42 -4.40
N VAL A 552 16.48 1.07 -5.44
CA VAL A 552 15.12 0.89 -5.95
C VAL A 552 15.19 0.58 -7.44
N SER A 553 14.41 -0.39 -7.92
CA SER A 553 14.29 -0.66 -9.35
C SER A 553 12.94 -1.28 -9.71
N GLY A 554 12.51 -1.10 -10.95
CA GLY A 554 11.23 -1.57 -11.44
C GLY A 554 10.79 -0.85 -12.70
N LYS A 555 9.49 -0.62 -12.79
CA LYS A 555 8.78 -0.27 -14.02
C LYS A 555 7.96 1.01 -13.82
N VAL A 556 8.05 1.90 -14.80
CA VAL A 556 7.22 3.10 -14.93
C VAL A 556 6.77 3.17 -16.39
N TRP A 557 5.47 3.36 -16.63
CA TRP A 557 4.91 3.36 -17.99
C TRP A 557 3.68 4.27 -18.14
N PRO A 558 3.40 4.79 -19.37
CA PRO A 558 2.22 5.62 -19.61
C PRO A 558 0.90 4.88 -19.40
N LYS A 559 -0.17 5.63 -19.11
CA LYS A 559 -1.52 5.11 -18.87
C LYS A 559 -2.02 4.14 -19.96
N ASP A 560 -1.86 4.53 -21.23
CA ASP A 560 -2.41 3.81 -22.39
C ASP A 560 -1.42 2.79 -23.00
N CYS A 561 -0.44 2.33 -22.21
CA CYS A 561 0.57 1.36 -22.63
C CYS A 561 0.52 0.09 -21.76
N ASP A 562 0.87 -1.05 -22.37
CA ASP A 562 1.10 -2.29 -21.64
C ASP A 562 2.32 -2.17 -20.71
N GLU A 563 2.32 -2.95 -19.63
CA GLU A 563 3.42 -3.00 -18.68
C GLU A 563 4.72 -3.51 -19.36
N PRO A 564 5.87 -2.82 -19.22
CA PRO A 564 7.11 -3.21 -19.86
C PRO A 564 7.67 -4.53 -19.27
N SER A 565 8.32 -5.34 -20.11
CA SER A 565 8.95 -6.59 -19.68
C SER A 565 10.22 -6.38 -18.86
N GLU A 566 10.97 -5.31 -19.15
CA GLU A 566 12.23 -4.95 -18.51
C GLU A 566 12.03 -3.81 -17.49
N HIS A 567 13.01 -3.63 -16.59
CA HIS A 567 13.02 -2.48 -15.69
C HIS A 567 13.27 -1.18 -16.47
N THR A 568 12.37 -0.22 -16.37
CA THR A 568 12.51 1.11 -16.99
C THR A 568 13.06 2.16 -16.03
N LEU A 569 13.08 1.87 -14.71
CA LEU A 569 13.74 2.71 -13.71
C LEU A 569 14.60 1.85 -12.78
N SER A 570 15.80 2.34 -12.47
CA SER A 570 16.69 1.79 -11.44
C SER A 570 17.48 2.93 -10.84
N ALA A 571 17.59 3.03 -9.52
CA ALA A 571 18.32 4.10 -8.83
C ALA A 571 18.92 3.59 -7.51
N THR A 572 20.10 4.09 -7.16
CA THR A 572 20.82 3.70 -5.93
C THR A 572 20.78 4.83 -4.92
N GLU A 573 20.62 4.53 -3.62
CA GLU A 573 20.67 5.54 -2.57
C GLU A 573 21.97 6.33 -2.66
N LEU A 574 21.87 7.64 -2.80
CA LEU A 574 23.04 8.50 -2.77
C LEU A 574 23.74 8.38 -1.42
N THR A 575 25.04 8.11 -1.46
CA THR A 575 25.89 8.33 -0.32
C THR A 575 26.45 9.74 -0.45
N PRO A 576 25.87 10.76 0.22
CA PRO A 576 26.50 12.08 0.20
C PRO A 576 27.91 11.97 0.78
N ASP A 577 28.88 12.46 0.01
CA ASP A 577 30.29 12.21 0.25
C ASP A 577 30.72 12.72 1.62
N SER A 578 31.58 11.94 2.27
CA SER A 578 31.92 12.08 3.68
C SER A 578 32.93 13.21 3.98
N SER A 579 32.85 14.33 3.27
CA SER A 579 33.48 15.60 3.67
C SER A 579 32.71 16.26 4.83
N THR A 580 32.61 15.51 5.92
CA THR A 580 32.08 15.92 7.23
C THR A 580 33.01 16.92 7.93
N ILE A 581 33.66 17.82 7.19
CA ILE A 581 34.43 18.93 7.77
C ILE A 581 33.56 19.74 8.75
N THR A 582 32.25 19.81 8.51
CA THR A 582 31.23 20.36 9.41
C THR A 582 31.17 19.71 10.79
N THR A 583 31.41 18.40 10.92
CA THR A 583 31.49 17.72 12.23
C THR A 583 32.87 17.88 12.87
N LEU A 584 33.91 18.06 12.05
CA LEU A 584 35.29 18.27 12.48
C LEU A 584 35.60 19.74 12.84
N ILE A 585 34.79 20.72 12.41
CA ILE A 585 34.93 22.12 12.81
C ILE A 585 34.87 22.23 14.34
N GLY A 586 35.89 22.88 14.91
CA GLY A 586 36.23 22.77 16.32
C GLY A 586 37.60 23.37 16.64
N GLN A 587 37.81 23.74 17.89
CA GLN A 587 39.14 23.88 18.47
C GLN A 587 39.53 22.57 19.15
N TYR A 588 40.77 22.14 18.97
CA TYR A 588 41.35 20.94 19.50
C TYR A 588 42.53 21.32 20.38
N GLU A 589 42.50 20.89 21.63
CA GLU A 589 43.65 20.97 22.53
C GLU A 589 44.50 19.72 22.31
N THR A 590 45.79 19.90 22.04
CA THR A 590 46.67 18.81 21.58
C THR A 590 47.85 18.57 22.52
N GLU A 591 48.43 17.38 22.38
CA GLU A 591 49.71 16.97 22.91
C GLU A 591 50.58 16.49 21.76
N ILE A 592 51.89 16.70 21.88
CA ILE A 592 52.90 16.27 20.91
C ILE A 592 53.95 15.37 21.57
N SER A 593 54.57 14.51 20.76
CA SER A 593 55.68 13.66 21.19
C SER A 593 56.68 13.45 20.05
N GLN A 594 57.98 13.45 20.36
CA GLN A 594 59.04 13.08 19.40
C GLN A 594 59.37 11.58 19.40
N ASP A 595 58.99 10.83 20.45
CA ASP A 595 59.31 9.41 20.64
C ASP A 595 58.07 8.50 20.83
N GLY A 596 56.87 9.08 20.80
CA GLY A 596 55.57 8.42 21.02
C GLY A 596 55.26 8.06 22.47
N ASN A 597 56.22 8.22 23.39
CA ASN A 597 56.12 7.81 24.79
C ASN A 597 56.03 9.00 25.74
N ASN A 598 56.79 10.05 25.47
CA ASN A 598 56.83 11.28 26.26
C ASN A 598 55.96 12.35 25.58
N TRP A 599 54.76 12.58 26.12
CA TRP A 599 53.80 13.56 25.60
C TRP A 599 53.92 14.88 26.36
N GLN A 600 53.93 15.99 25.63
CA GLN A 600 53.95 17.36 26.16
C GLN A 600 52.84 18.18 25.52
N LYS A 601 52.44 19.30 26.14
CA LYS A 601 51.39 20.17 25.59
C LYS A 601 51.77 20.64 24.18
N GLY A 602 50.91 20.36 23.21
CA GLY A 602 51.05 20.73 21.82
C GLY A 602 50.32 22.03 21.45
N PRO A 603 50.38 22.42 20.18
CA PRO A 603 49.71 23.62 19.67
C PRO A 603 48.19 23.48 19.67
N SER A 604 47.46 24.58 19.83
CA SER A 604 46.00 24.59 19.64
C SER A 604 45.68 24.51 18.15
N ILE A 605 44.95 23.46 17.74
CA ILE A 605 44.56 23.26 16.34
C ILE A 605 43.11 23.67 16.19
N ARG A 606 42.81 24.54 15.23
CA ARG A 606 41.45 25.02 14.94
C ARG A 606 41.08 24.68 13.51
N LEU A 607 39.96 23.99 13.36
CA LEU A 607 39.20 23.89 12.13
C LEU A 607 38.01 24.85 12.22
N HIS A 608 37.91 25.81 11.32
CA HIS A 608 36.85 26.82 11.32
C HIS A 608 36.22 26.99 9.93
N ALA A 609 34.92 27.28 9.91
CA ALA A 609 34.30 27.95 8.77
C ALA A 609 34.47 29.47 8.92
N GLN A 610 34.50 30.23 7.81
CA GLN A 610 34.37 31.69 7.83
C GLN A 610 33.08 32.16 7.13
N PRO A 611 31.89 32.03 7.74
CA PRO A 611 30.73 32.74 7.24
C PRO A 611 30.82 34.23 7.62
N PRO A 612 30.34 35.19 6.79
CA PRO A 612 29.73 35.04 5.46
C PRO A 612 30.73 35.24 4.30
N PHE A 613 32.02 34.98 4.48
CA PHE A 613 33.08 35.42 3.56
C PHE A 613 33.65 34.29 2.68
N ALA A 614 34.32 34.68 1.59
CA ALA A 614 34.74 33.78 0.53
C ALA A 614 35.72 32.69 0.99
N THR A 615 35.68 31.55 0.30
CA THR A 615 36.43 30.30 0.56
C THR A 615 37.95 30.39 0.31
N SER A 616 38.52 31.58 0.23
CA SER A 616 39.93 31.85 -0.09
C SER A 616 40.85 32.02 1.13
N GLN A 617 40.41 31.62 2.32
CA GLN A 617 41.26 31.55 3.53
C GLN A 617 41.29 30.15 4.13
N ALA A 618 42.48 29.74 4.56
CA ALA A 618 42.77 28.46 5.20
C ALA A 618 41.77 28.10 6.32
N LEU A 619 41.18 26.92 6.18
CA LEU A 619 40.23 26.32 7.14
C LEU A 619 40.92 25.69 8.37
N LEU A 620 42.24 25.45 8.27
CA LEU A 620 43.10 24.94 9.35
C LEU A 620 43.96 26.07 9.89
N ALA A 621 44.01 26.21 11.22
CA ALA A 621 44.98 27.06 11.90
C ALA A 621 45.66 26.33 13.06
N ILE A 622 46.98 26.48 13.19
CA ILE A 622 47.79 25.87 14.25
C ILE A 622 48.44 27.01 15.05
N ASP A 623 48.16 27.08 16.36
CA ASP A 623 48.53 28.21 17.25
C ASP A 623 48.15 29.60 16.70
N GLY A 624 47.08 29.65 15.90
CA GLY A 624 46.59 30.88 15.28
C GLY A 624 47.26 31.25 13.96
N GLN A 625 48.31 30.55 13.53
CA GLN A 625 48.83 30.64 12.18
C GLN A 625 47.92 29.87 11.21
N ALA A 626 47.46 30.53 10.15
CA ALA A 626 46.66 29.92 9.10
C ALA A 626 47.52 28.98 8.23
N ILE A 627 47.00 27.80 7.86
CA ILE A 627 47.71 26.74 7.14
C ILE A 627 46.99 26.40 5.84
N ASP A 628 47.66 26.60 4.71
CA ASP A 628 47.11 26.25 3.39
C ASP A 628 46.94 24.73 3.25
N VAL A 629 45.69 24.28 3.33
CA VAL A 629 45.34 22.86 3.24
C VAL A 629 45.32 22.41 1.79
N THR A 630 46.01 21.30 1.52
CA THR A 630 46.17 20.71 0.19
C THR A 630 45.06 19.72 -0.16
N LYS A 631 44.52 18.96 0.81
CA LYS A 631 43.41 18.01 0.59
C LYS A 631 42.62 17.73 1.88
N TYR A 632 41.35 17.37 1.72
CA TYR A 632 40.49 16.71 2.71
C TYR A 632 39.99 15.39 2.15
N GLU A 633 40.11 14.29 2.91
CA GLU A 633 39.68 12.94 2.50
C GLU A 633 39.53 12.06 3.75
N ASP A 634 38.54 11.17 3.81
CA ASP A 634 38.39 10.14 4.88
C ASP A 634 38.69 10.63 6.31
N GLN A 635 37.97 11.67 6.76
CA GLN A 635 38.16 12.31 8.07
C GLN A 635 39.62 12.78 8.33
N SER A 636 40.38 13.08 7.28
CA SER A 636 41.80 13.44 7.33
C SER A 636 42.06 14.77 6.64
N VAL A 637 43.07 15.50 7.11
CA VAL A 637 43.45 16.85 6.66
C VAL A 637 44.93 16.87 6.28
N TYR A 638 45.24 17.32 5.06
CA TYR A 638 46.57 17.23 4.47
C TYR A 638 47.13 18.61 4.11
N TRP A 639 48.37 18.92 4.51
CA TRP A 639 49.09 20.14 4.08
C TRP A 639 50.59 19.86 3.99
N ASN A 640 51.29 20.33 2.94
CA ASN A 640 52.77 20.25 2.85
C ASN A 640 53.38 18.90 3.31
N ASN A 641 52.89 17.79 2.74
CA ASN A 641 53.25 16.39 3.09
C ASN A 641 52.96 15.94 4.55
N SER A 642 52.21 16.73 5.30
CA SER A 642 51.73 16.43 6.66
C SER A 642 50.26 16.00 6.63
N ARG A 643 49.87 15.17 7.60
CA ARG A 643 48.54 14.59 7.73
C ARG A 643 48.09 14.66 9.18
N ILE A 644 46.84 15.04 9.40
CA ILE A 644 46.12 14.81 10.65
C ILE A 644 44.88 13.98 10.34
N ASP A 645 44.65 12.97 11.17
CA ASP A 645 43.51 12.07 11.17
C ASP A 645 42.53 12.44 12.27
N PHE A 646 41.24 12.36 11.97
CA PHE A 646 40.16 12.57 12.92
C PHE A 646 39.36 11.28 13.08
N SER A 647 38.94 11.00 14.30
CA SER A 647 38.08 9.88 14.64
C SER A 647 37.18 10.24 15.82
N TYR A 648 36.25 9.35 16.17
CA TYR A 648 35.45 9.48 17.39
C TYR A 648 35.98 8.49 18.42
N ASP A 649 36.38 9.00 19.59
CA ASP A 649 36.75 8.17 20.73
C ASP A 649 35.48 7.80 21.49
N GLU A 650 35.21 6.49 21.55
CA GLU A 650 34.01 5.94 22.17
C GLU A 650 34.08 6.00 23.71
N ASP A 651 35.28 6.03 24.30
CA ASP A 651 35.49 6.11 25.75
C ASP A 651 35.25 7.53 26.29
N THR A 652 35.85 8.55 25.64
CA THR A 652 35.65 9.96 26.05
C THR A 652 34.40 10.60 25.43
N ARG A 653 33.73 9.91 24.50
CA ARG A 653 32.59 10.40 23.71
C ARG A 653 32.90 11.73 23.04
N ASN A 654 34.04 11.82 22.37
CA ASN A 654 34.54 13.08 21.81
C ASN A 654 35.19 12.86 20.44
N THR A 655 35.20 13.90 19.60
CA THR A 655 36.03 13.88 18.39
C THR A 655 37.49 14.01 18.81
N VAL A 656 38.30 13.05 18.38
CA VAL A 656 39.73 13.03 18.65
C VAL A 656 40.51 13.23 17.36
N LEU A 657 41.65 13.87 17.53
CA LEU A 657 42.56 14.27 16.47
C LEU A 657 43.86 13.52 16.74
N HIS A 658 44.44 12.87 15.74
CA HIS A 658 45.70 12.15 15.88
C HIS A 658 46.55 12.23 14.61
N SER A 659 47.85 11.99 14.76
CA SER A 659 48.78 11.79 13.64
C SER A 659 49.97 10.97 14.12
N SER A 660 50.30 9.92 13.37
CA SER A 660 51.48 9.10 13.62
C SER A 660 52.79 9.82 13.31
N GLN A 661 52.76 10.81 12.40
CA GLN A 661 53.86 11.74 12.13
C GLN A 661 53.34 12.94 11.31
N THR A 662 53.55 14.17 11.81
CA THR A 662 53.14 15.41 11.15
C THR A 662 54.21 16.50 11.27
N THR A 663 54.29 17.40 10.28
CA THR A 663 55.17 18.57 10.32
C THR A 663 54.40 19.78 10.86
N LEU A 664 54.83 20.32 11.99
CA LEU A 664 54.31 21.58 12.51
C LEU A 664 54.80 22.78 11.68
N PRO A 665 54.14 23.95 11.75
CA PRO A 665 54.50 25.13 10.92
C PRO A 665 55.91 25.68 11.18
N ASN A 666 56.50 25.33 12.33
CA ASN A 666 57.90 25.62 12.70
C ASN A 666 58.93 24.69 12.02
N GLY A 667 58.48 23.69 11.26
CA GLY A 667 59.31 22.67 10.60
C GLY A 667 59.59 21.41 11.43
N GLU A 668 59.04 21.30 12.64
CA GLU A 668 59.27 20.19 13.56
C GLU A 668 58.43 18.96 13.19
N GLN A 669 59.05 17.77 13.18
CA GLN A 669 58.39 16.49 12.97
C GLN A 669 57.95 15.90 14.32
N VAL A 670 56.65 15.71 14.52
CA VAL A 670 56.09 15.20 15.79
C VAL A 670 54.99 14.17 15.55
N GLN A 671 54.79 13.27 16.50
CA GLN A 671 53.51 12.60 16.69
C GLN A 671 52.57 13.56 17.41
N LEU A 672 51.28 13.50 17.10
CA LEU A 672 50.30 14.45 17.63
C LEU A 672 49.00 13.74 18.02
N ARG A 673 48.40 14.14 19.13
CA ARG A 673 47.06 13.70 19.56
C ARG A 673 46.30 14.86 20.20
N GLY A 674 44.97 14.85 20.20
CA GLY A 674 44.19 15.92 20.81
C GLY A 674 42.69 15.63 20.87
N LEU A 675 41.99 16.42 21.69
CA LEU A 675 40.56 16.30 21.94
C LEU A 675 39.85 17.58 21.51
N LYS A 676 38.66 17.44 20.89
CA LYS A 676 37.80 18.58 20.55
C LYS A 676 37.30 19.29 21.82
N SER A 677 37.41 20.60 21.85
CA SER A 677 36.90 21.46 22.92
C SER A 677 35.40 21.67 22.76
N ARG A 678 34.60 21.08 23.66
CA ARG A 678 33.13 21.13 23.62
C ARG A 678 32.56 22.55 23.81
N SER A 679 33.30 23.45 24.44
CA SER A 679 32.91 24.85 24.65
C SER A 679 33.26 25.78 23.46
N TYR A 680 33.70 25.24 22.31
CA TYR A 680 34.08 26.04 21.15
C TYR A 680 32.86 26.56 20.37
N SER A 681 32.36 27.74 20.76
CA SER A 681 31.17 28.36 20.18
C SER A 681 31.40 29.19 18.92
N GLN A 682 32.65 29.52 18.56
CA GLN A 682 32.99 30.48 17.47
C GLN A 682 32.25 30.25 16.13
N PRO A 683 32.14 29.01 15.59
CA PRO A 683 31.44 28.76 14.33
C PRO A 683 29.93 29.02 14.41
N LEU A 684 29.40 29.23 15.60
CA LEU A 684 27.98 29.34 15.93
C LEU A 684 27.63 30.72 16.49
N ILE A 685 28.60 31.62 16.67
CA ILE A 685 28.39 33.01 17.05
C ILE A 685 27.79 33.75 15.86
N GLY A 686 26.58 34.28 16.00
CA GLY A 686 25.88 34.90 14.88
C GLY A 686 24.47 35.38 15.19
N TYR A 687 23.85 35.94 14.15
CA TYR A 687 22.41 36.18 14.08
C TYR A 687 21.79 35.01 13.32
N TYR A 688 20.61 34.60 13.72
CA TYR A 688 19.86 33.50 13.16
C TYR A 688 18.41 33.94 13.00
N SER A 689 17.76 33.51 11.93
CA SER A 689 16.33 33.72 11.73
C SER A 689 15.64 32.40 11.41
N GLY A 690 14.40 32.26 11.84
CA GLY A 690 13.73 30.97 11.88
C GLY A 690 12.26 31.04 12.23
N TYR A 691 11.67 29.86 12.41
CA TYR A 691 10.24 29.68 12.62
C TYR A 691 9.97 28.90 13.91
N LEU A 692 8.80 29.14 14.50
CA LEU A 692 8.34 28.51 15.74
C LEU A 692 6.98 27.83 15.53
N TYR A 693 6.92 26.53 15.78
CA TYR A 693 5.72 25.71 15.60
C TYR A 693 4.87 25.70 16.87
N LEU A 694 3.63 26.20 16.76
CA LEU A 694 2.67 26.30 17.87
C LEU A 694 1.25 26.01 17.37
N LYS A 695 0.51 25.18 18.12
CA LYS A 695 -0.91 24.85 17.87
C LYS A 695 -1.20 24.33 16.45
N GLY A 696 -0.31 23.47 15.93
CA GLY A 696 -0.51 22.82 14.62
C GLY A 696 -0.06 23.64 13.41
N GLN A 697 0.52 24.82 13.61
CA GLN A 697 1.00 25.68 12.52
C GLN A 697 2.37 26.30 12.85
N TRP A 698 3.18 26.54 11.83
CA TRP A 698 4.35 27.41 11.93
C TRP A 698 3.88 28.86 12.06
N GLN A 699 4.40 29.56 13.07
CA GLN A 699 4.21 30.99 13.26
C GLN A 699 5.44 31.76 12.75
N GLY A 700 5.28 33.07 12.61
CA GLY A 700 6.23 33.95 11.93
C GLY A 700 7.62 34.06 12.56
N GLU A 701 8.44 34.87 11.92
CA GLU A 701 9.89 34.98 12.12
C GLU A 701 10.31 35.18 13.60
N VAL A 702 11.15 34.28 14.09
CA VAL A 702 11.78 34.33 15.42
C VAL A 702 13.28 34.50 15.25
N GLU A 703 13.75 35.71 15.51
CA GLU A 703 15.18 36.02 15.56
C GLU A 703 15.86 35.35 16.76
N LEU A 704 17.07 34.85 16.56
CA LEU A 704 17.97 34.38 17.60
C LEU A 704 19.35 35.03 17.41
N LYS A 705 19.97 35.48 18.49
CA LYS A 705 21.35 35.98 18.47
C LYS A 705 22.16 35.30 19.55
N PHE A 706 23.26 34.67 19.18
CA PHE A 706 24.19 34.05 20.13
C PHE A 706 25.56 34.71 20.02
N ASN A 707 26.09 35.22 21.14
CA ASN A 707 27.40 35.87 21.19
C ASN A 707 28.51 34.97 21.80
N GLY A 708 28.22 33.68 21.99
CA GLY A 708 29.13 32.71 22.61
C GLY A 708 29.01 32.61 24.14
N LYS A 709 28.25 33.49 24.78
CA LYS A 709 27.95 33.45 26.24
C LYS A 709 26.50 33.80 26.58
N GLU A 710 25.87 34.66 25.79
CA GLU A 710 24.50 35.14 25.98
C GLU A 710 23.67 34.80 24.74
N LEU A 711 22.41 34.42 24.99
CA LEU A 711 21.40 34.18 23.97
C LEU A 711 20.35 35.29 24.03
N LEU A 712 20.00 35.86 22.88
CA LEU A 712 18.78 36.64 22.71
C LEU A 712 17.84 35.88 21.79
N LEU A 713 16.55 35.89 22.10
CA LEU A 713 15.50 35.22 21.34
C LEU A 713 14.28 36.16 21.22
N GLY A 714 13.84 36.45 20.00
CA GLY A 714 12.80 37.44 19.71
C GLY A 714 13.10 38.82 20.31
N GLY A 715 14.37 39.24 20.29
CA GLY A 715 14.86 40.49 20.89
C GLY A 715 15.00 40.50 22.42
N HIS A 716 14.59 39.45 23.14
CA HIS A 716 14.72 39.35 24.59
C HIS A 716 15.95 38.53 25.00
N LYS A 717 16.69 38.99 26.02
CA LYS A 717 17.79 38.22 26.63
C LYS A 717 17.24 37.03 27.41
N VAL A 718 17.93 35.89 27.31
CA VAL A 718 17.77 34.73 28.18
C VAL A 718 18.87 34.79 29.25
N ASP A 719 18.50 34.87 30.53
CA ASP A 719 19.45 35.29 31.58
C ASP A 719 20.41 34.18 32.04
N GLU A 720 19.96 32.93 32.09
CA GLU A 720 20.78 31.76 32.46
C GLU A 720 20.77 30.71 31.34
N VAL A 721 21.85 30.67 30.55
CA VAL A 721 22.06 29.70 29.46
C VAL A 721 23.34 28.89 29.69
N HIS A 722 23.29 27.59 29.41
CA HIS A 722 24.45 26.71 29.41
C HIS A 722 24.78 26.26 27.98
N PHE A 723 26.02 26.47 27.52
CA PHE A 723 26.52 25.97 26.23
C PHE A 723 27.54 24.86 26.46
N ASP A 724 27.24 23.65 25.97
CA ASP A 724 28.18 22.53 25.87
C ASP A 724 27.89 21.72 24.60
N ASP A 725 28.91 21.20 23.95
CA ASP A 725 28.86 20.40 22.71
C ASP A 725 27.83 20.88 21.66
N ASN A 726 27.95 22.15 21.26
CA ASN A 726 27.08 22.80 20.27
C ASN A 726 25.60 22.92 20.70
N LYS A 727 25.27 22.68 21.97
CA LYS A 727 23.91 22.70 22.51
C LYS A 727 23.78 23.85 23.51
N ILE A 728 22.72 24.65 23.40
CA ILE A 728 22.32 25.62 24.44
C ILE A 728 21.09 25.10 25.17
N GLU A 729 21.14 25.07 26.50
CA GLU A 729 19.99 24.76 27.36
C GLU A 729 19.71 25.88 28.35
N TRP A 730 18.43 26.14 28.62
CA TRP A 730 17.97 27.00 29.70
C TRP A 730 16.64 26.54 30.29
N GLN A 731 16.43 26.85 31.56
CA GLN A 731 15.22 26.50 32.29
C GLN A 731 14.81 27.66 33.20
N ASN A 732 13.54 28.04 33.19
CA ASN A 732 12.95 29.13 33.97
C ASN A 732 13.63 30.52 33.82
N ALA A 733 14.24 30.81 32.68
CA ALA A 733 15.15 31.96 32.49
C ALA A 733 14.47 33.27 32.03
N GLY A 734 13.14 33.39 32.14
CA GLY A 734 12.38 34.60 31.84
C GLY A 734 11.91 34.77 30.39
N GLY A 735 11.00 35.72 30.17
CA GLY A 735 10.50 36.10 28.84
C GLY A 735 9.31 35.28 28.32
N ASN A 736 9.08 35.32 27.01
CA ASN A 736 7.94 34.63 26.38
C ASN A 736 8.13 33.12 26.18
N LEU A 737 9.37 32.63 26.22
CA LEU A 737 9.75 31.22 26.04
C LEU A 737 10.74 30.83 27.16
N ASN A 738 10.14 30.47 28.29
CA ASN A 738 10.80 30.40 29.60
C ASN A 738 11.83 29.24 29.72
N ASN A 739 11.75 28.25 28.84
CA ASN A 739 12.63 27.08 28.79
C ASN A 739 12.98 26.77 27.33
N GLY A 740 14.18 26.24 27.11
CA GLY A 740 14.60 25.85 25.77
C GLY A 740 15.81 24.94 25.73
N ILE A 741 15.86 24.15 24.66
CA ILE A 741 17.00 23.29 24.28
C ILE A 741 17.22 23.52 22.80
N ILE A 742 18.34 24.11 22.41
CA ILE A 742 18.71 24.40 21.02
C ILE A 742 20.01 23.67 20.69
N GLN A 743 19.97 22.75 19.73
CA GLN A 743 21.15 22.15 19.13
C GLN A 743 21.57 22.96 17.90
N PHE A 744 22.81 23.41 17.88
CA PHE A 744 23.46 24.00 16.72
C PHE A 744 24.18 22.93 15.91
N LEU A 745 24.25 23.17 14.61
CA LEU A 745 24.84 22.30 13.60
C LEU A 745 25.28 23.12 12.40
N ILE A 746 26.28 22.68 11.65
CA ILE A 746 26.65 23.31 10.37
C ILE A 746 26.01 22.49 9.26
N ASP A 747 25.24 23.15 8.40
CA ASP A 747 24.59 22.50 7.27
C ASP A 747 25.65 21.97 6.29
N PRO A 748 25.66 20.67 5.96
CA PRO A 748 26.72 20.09 5.13
C PRO A 748 26.64 20.50 3.66
N ILE A 749 25.49 21.00 3.18
CA ILE A 749 25.29 21.44 1.79
C ILE A 749 25.68 22.91 1.65
N THR A 750 25.25 23.78 2.56
CA THR A 750 25.50 25.23 2.47
C THR A 750 26.71 25.71 3.27
N GLN A 751 27.26 24.87 4.17
CA GLN A 751 28.29 25.22 5.16
C GLN A 751 27.88 26.38 6.10
N VAL A 752 26.58 26.71 6.14
CA VAL A 752 26.02 27.76 7.00
C VAL A 752 25.60 27.13 8.34
N PRO A 753 25.95 27.75 9.48
CA PRO A 753 25.42 27.35 10.78
C PRO A 753 23.89 27.41 10.83
N LYS A 754 23.27 26.45 11.48
CA LYS A 754 21.83 26.36 11.72
C LYS A 754 21.61 25.88 13.15
N CYS A 755 20.39 26.02 13.64
CA CYS A 755 20.00 25.43 14.90
C CYS A 755 18.56 24.91 14.88
N VAL A 756 18.32 23.86 15.65
CA VAL A 756 17.04 23.17 15.80
C VAL A 756 16.80 22.96 17.29
N GLY A 757 15.58 23.17 17.77
CA GLY A 757 15.33 23.12 19.20
C GLY A 757 13.90 22.89 19.63
N PHE A 758 13.76 22.81 20.95
CA PHE A 758 12.54 22.71 21.70
C PHE A 758 12.41 24.01 22.49
N LEU A 759 11.35 24.79 22.26
CA LEU A 759 11.08 26.05 22.97
C LEU A 759 9.69 26.00 23.58
N TRP A 760 9.58 26.21 24.90
CA TRP A 760 8.28 26.13 25.59
C TRP A 760 8.17 27.10 26.76
N LYS A 761 6.94 27.57 27.01
CA LYS A 761 6.65 28.61 28.01
C LYS A 761 6.41 28.05 29.41
N THR A 762 5.58 27.03 29.52
CA THR A 762 5.18 26.36 30.78
C THR A 762 4.74 24.93 30.47
N GLY A 763 5.05 23.97 31.34
CA GLY A 763 4.72 22.56 31.16
C GLY A 763 5.90 21.72 30.63
N GLU A 764 5.60 20.58 30.05
CA GLU A 764 6.59 19.60 29.57
C GLU A 764 7.23 20.01 28.23
N LYS A 765 8.43 19.47 27.96
CA LYS A 765 9.15 19.63 26.69
C LYS A 765 8.29 19.08 25.54
N PRO A 766 8.14 19.80 24.40
CA PRO A 766 7.44 19.27 23.23
C PRO A 766 8.01 17.93 22.76
N ALA A 767 7.14 16.99 22.37
CA ALA A 767 7.53 15.65 21.92
C ALA A 767 8.36 15.65 20.61
N GLN A 768 8.29 16.74 19.84
CA GLN A 768 9.08 16.96 18.63
C GLN A 768 9.68 18.38 18.67
N ALA A 769 10.81 18.57 18.00
CA ALA A 769 11.44 19.89 17.90
C ALA A 769 10.49 20.88 17.23
N ASN A 770 10.23 22.01 17.89
CA ASN A 770 9.27 23.02 17.45
C ASN A 770 9.92 24.35 17.06
N PHE A 771 11.25 24.43 17.01
CA PHE A 771 12.00 25.60 16.56
C PHE A 771 13.10 25.20 15.58
N VAL A 772 13.27 25.99 14.53
CA VAL A 772 14.37 25.85 13.56
C VAL A 772 14.78 27.23 13.06
N ALA A 773 16.08 27.50 12.99
CA ALA A 773 16.62 28.76 12.47
C ALA A 773 17.94 28.55 11.70
N GLY A 774 18.13 29.31 10.63
CA GLY A 774 19.39 29.39 9.87
C GLY A 774 20.19 30.62 10.27
N MET A 775 21.52 30.55 10.24
CA MET A 775 22.36 31.72 10.48
C MET A 775 22.25 32.68 9.30
N VAL A 776 22.07 33.95 9.62
CA VAL A 776 21.95 35.05 8.67
C VAL A 776 23.17 35.96 8.79
N ALA A 777 23.53 36.62 7.69
CA ALA A 777 24.39 37.80 7.82
C ALA A 777 23.65 38.82 8.73
N PRO A 778 24.35 39.52 9.64
CA PRO A 778 23.74 40.68 10.29
C PRO A 778 23.21 41.62 9.20
N PRO A 779 21.99 42.18 9.33
CA PRO A 779 21.31 42.86 8.23
C PRO A 779 22.12 44.07 7.71
N GLN A 780 22.95 43.79 6.71
CA GLN A 780 23.60 44.77 5.85
C GLN A 780 22.79 44.79 4.56
N GLN A 781 22.36 45.99 4.16
CA GLN A 781 21.65 46.16 2.90
C GLN A 781 22.56 45.70 1.74
N PRO A 782 22.02 45.01 0.71
CA PRO A 782 22.79 44.65 -0.48
C PRO A 782 23.50 45.89 -1.03
N SER A 783 24.81 45.79 -1.22
CA SER A 783 25.65 46.96 -1.51
C SER A 783 26.01 47.06 -2.99
N SER A 784 25.84 45.98 -3.75
CA SER A 784 26.08 45.93 -5.19
C SER A 784 25.21 44.87 -5.87
N ILE A 785 25.06 45.00 -7.19
CA ILE A 785 24.37 44.00 -8.04
C ILE A 785 25.09 42.64 -8.02
N ALA A 786 26.42 42.64 -7.80
CA ALA A 786 27.22 41.41 -7.68
C ALA A 786 26.89 40.56 -6.45
N ASP A 787 26.16 41.11 -5.46
CA ASP A 787 25.63 40.33 -4.33
C ASP A 787 24.59 39.27 -4.76
N PHE A 788 24.08 39.37 -6.00
CA PHE A 788 23.11 38.46 -6.60
C PHE A 788 23.71 37.58 -7.72
N ASN A 789 25.03 37.45 -7.84
CA ASN A 789 25.64 36.49 -8.76
C ASN A 789 25.34 35.04 -8.36
N GLY A 790 25.08 34.18 -9.34
CA GLY A 790 24.85 32.75 -9.11
C GLY A 790 23.92 32.10 -10.13
N HIS A 791 23.65 30.82 -9.91
CA HIS A 791 22.70 30.03 -10.70
C HIS A 791 21.41 29.84 -9.89
N TYR A 792 20.28 30.24 -10.46
CA TYR A 792 18.96 30.25 -9.83
C TYR A 792 18.07 29.25 -10.52
N ILE A 793 17.45 28.37 -9.73
CA ILE A 793 16.43 27.43 -10.20
C ILE A 793 15.06 28.05 -9.88
N SER A 794 14.11 27.94 -10.81
CA SER A 794 12.79 28.55 -10.64
C SER A 794 11.63 27.56 -10.80
N ALA A 795 10.53 27.88 -10.12
CA ALA A 795 9.28 27.14 -10.15
C ALA A 795 8.11 28.09 -10.42
N VAL A 796 7.08 27.57 -11.07
CA VAL A 796 5.84 28.25 -11.46
C VAL A 796 4.74 27.88 -10.48
N HIS A 797 4.02 28.86 -9.94
CA HIS A 797 2.77 28.57 -9.23
C HIS A 797 1.68 28.15 -10.23
N ARG A 798 1.10 26.96 -10.02
CA ARG A 798 -0.18 26.54 -10.62
C ARG A 798 -1.36 27.18 -9.86
N ALA A 799 -2.53 27.21 -10.49
CA ALA A 799 -3.73 27.85 -9.95
C ALA A 799 -4.30 27.17 -8.69
N ASP A 800 -3.91 25.91 -8.43
CA ASP A 800 -4.22 25.13 -7.24
C ASP A 800 -3.27 25.43 -6.04
N GLY A 801 -2.28 26.30 -6.23
CA GLY A 801 -1.28 26.66 -5.23
C GLY A 801 -0.01 25.80 -5.26
N THR A 802 0.04 24.73 -6.05
CA THR A 802 1.24 23.89 -6.18
C THR A 802 2.36 24.61 -6.93
N LEU A 803 3.62 24.29 -6.58
CA LEU A 803 4.81 24.76 -7.28
C LEU A 803 5.29 23.70 -8.27
N PHE A 804 5.41 24.05 -9.54
CA PHE A 804 5.83 23.15 -10.62
C PHE A 804 7.14 23.64 -11.26
N PRO A 805 8.13 22.78 -11.54
CA PRO A 805 9.46 23.18 -12.05
C PRO A 805 9.49 23.44 -13.56
N ASP A 806 8.56 24.25 -14.05
CA ASP A 806 8.44 24.65 -15.46
C ASP A 806 8.92 26.10 -15.69
N GLY A 807 9.83 26.56 -14.83
CA GLY A 807 10.46 27.88 -14.92
C GLY A 807 11.89 27.77 -15.45
N PRO A 808 12.44 28.82 -16.09
CA PRO A 808 13.82 28.81 -16.56
C PRO A 808 14.83 28.73 -15.42
N ASP A 809 15.95 28.08 -15.70
CA ASP A 809 17.17 28.25 -14.92
C ASP A 809 17.79 29.61 -15.32
N LEU A 810 18.21 30.43 -14.35
CA LEU A 810 18.76 31.76 -14.59
C LEU A 810 20.19 31.83 -14.07
N LEU A 811 21.15 32.21 -14.92
CA LEU A 811 22.54 32.41 -14.55
C LEU A 811 22.88 33.91 -14.64
N PHE A 812 23.31 34.49 -13.52
CA PHE A 812 23.69 35.89 -13.41
C PHE A 812 25.18 36.04 -13.10
N ASP A 813 25.92 36.75 -13.96
CA ASP A 813 27.38 36.97 -13.85
C ASP A 813 27.75 38.45 -14.05
N ALA A 814 27.92 39.17 -12.94
CA ALA A 814 28.33 40.57 -12.92
C ALA A 814 29.76 40.86 -13.46
N LYS A 815 30.48 39.89 -14.04
CA LYS A 815 31.62 40.20 -14.94
C LYS A 815 31.16 41.04 -16.15
N GLN A 816 29.89 40.95 -16.53
CA GLN A 816 29.23 41.80 -17.52
C GLN A 816 28.11 42.59 -16.80
N PRO A 817 28.20 43.93 -16.66
CA PRO A 817 27.31 44.67 -15.74
C PRO A 817 25.82 44.68 -16.13
N ASN A 818 25.46 44.31 -17.37
CA ASN A 818 24.10 44.36 -17.90
C ASN A 818 23.65 43.03 -18.56
N GLU A 819 24.32 41.90 -18.35
CA GLU A 819 23.96 40.62 -18.99
C GLU A 819 23.35 39.61 -18.02
N LEU A 820 22.31 38.92 -18.48
CA LEU A 820 21.67 37.79 -17.79
C LEU A 820 21.57 36.62 -18.78
N ILE A 821 21.91 35.41 -18.35
CA ILE A 821 21.73 34.19 -19.15
C ILE A 821 20.49 33.47 -18.64
N VAL A 822 19.56 33.21 -19.56
CA VAL A 822 18.29 32.51 -19.31
C VAL A 822 18.36 31.17 -20.04
N ALA A 823 18.32 30.08 -19.28
CA ALA A 823 18.33 28.71 -19.80
C ALA A 823 16.93 28.10 -19.68
N LEU A 824 16.42 27.50 -20.76
CA LEU A 824 15.12 26.82 -20.74
C LEU A 824 15.20 25.55 -21.59
N GLY A 825 15.29 24.40 -20.91
CA GLY A 825 15.73 23.15 -21.54
C GLY A 825 17.20 23.25 -21.95
N ASP A 826 17.53 22.73 -23.14
CA ASP A 826 18.90 22.75 -23.68
C ASP A 826 19.30 24.09 -24.33
N GLU A 827 18.38 25.06 -24.41
CA GLU A 827 18.61 26.37 -25.05
C GLU A 827 19.04 27.43 -24.02
N ASN A 828 20.29 27.92 -24.15
CA ASN A 828 20.83 29.05 -23.38
C ASN A 828 20.73 30.36 -24.17
N ALA A 829 19.98 31.34 -23.65
CA ALA A 829 19.81 32.66 -24.27
C ALA A 829 20.45 33.77 -23.42
N VAL A 830 21.25 34.63 -24.03
CA VAL A 830 21.80 35.83 -23.38
C VAL A 830 20.84 37.00 -23.59
N VAL A 831 20.38 37.64 -22.51
CA VAL A 831 19.57 38.86 -22.55
C VAL A 831 20.34 40.06 -22.00
N GLN A 832 20.16 41.22 -22.64
CA GLN A 832 20.69 42.50 -22.19
C GLN A 832 19.64 43.21 -21.31
N LEU A 833 20.02 43.58 -20.10
CA LEU A 833 19.19 44.32 -19.16
C LEU A 833 19.02 45.78 -19.63
N GLN A 834 17.79 46.29 -19.56
CA GLN A 834 17.46 47.68 -19.92
C GLN A 834 17.57 48.62 -18.73
N SER A 835 17.15 48.18 -17.55
CA SER A 835 17.30 48.92 -16.30
C SER A 835 17.47 47.99 -15.11
N ILE A 836 18.18 48.49 -14.10
CA ILE A 836 18.40 47.81 -12.82
C ILE A 836 18.04 48.83 -11.74
N ASP A 837 16.89 48.66 -11.09
CA ASP A 837 16.43 49.53 -10.01
C ASP A 837 16.78 48.89 -8.66
N SER A 838 17.68 49.50 -7.90
CA SER A 838 18.03 49.05 -6.55
C SER A 838 17.28 49.86 -5.49
N SER A 839 16.64 49.15 -4.57
CA SER A 839 15.97 49.69 -3.39
C SER A 839 16.50 49.01 -2.12
N PRO A 840 16.32 49.58 -0.92
CA PRO A 840 16.82 48.98 0.32
C PRO A 840 16.26 47.56 0.56
N GLY A 841 17.08 46.55 0.30
CA GLY A 841 16.73 45.13 0.44
C GLY A 841 16.25 44.42 -0.83
N THR A 842 16.04 45.14 -1.95
CA THR A 842 15.57 44.54 -3.22
C THR A 842 16.27 45.08 -4.46
N VAL A 843 16.48 44.23 -5.47
CA VAL A 843 17.01 44.62 -6.79
C VAL A 843 16.04 44.16 -7.89
N ASP A 844 15.57 45.11 -8.68
CA ASP A 844 14.66 44.87 -9.78
C ASP A 844 15.43 44.85 -11.12
N LEU A 845 15.48 43.68 -11.78
CA LEU A 845 16.07 43.52 -13.11
C LEU A 845 14.98 43.59 -14.18
N ILE A 846 15.12 44.50 -15.16
CA ILE A 846 14.13 44.70 -16.23
C ILE A 846 14.78 44.53 -17.61
N TRP A 847 14.15 43.73 -18.47
CA TRP A 847 14.47 43.64 -19.90
C TRP A 847 13.20 43.47 -20.75
N ASN A 848 13.33 43.74 -22.05
CA ASN A 848 12.27 43.57 -23.05
C ASN A 848 12.73 42.62 -24.18
N ASP A 849 11.76 42.03 -24.89
CA ASP A 849 11.87 41.26 -26.15
C ASP A 849 13.19 40.47 -26.35
N ILE A 850 13.17 39.17 -26.03
CA ILE A 850 14.32 38.29 -26.25
C ILE A 850 14.44 37.92 -27.75
N PRO A 851 15.48 38.36 -28.49
CA PRO A 851 15.61 38.03 -29.90
C PRO A 851 16.04 36.58 -30.10
N ASN A 852 15.38 35.86 -31.01
CA ASN A 852 15.75 34.51 -31.47
C ASN A 852 15.59 33.36 -30.45
N VAL A 853 14.64 33.44 -29.50
CA VAL A 853 14.34 32.32 -28.59
C VAL A 853 13.01 31.65 -28.92
N THR A 854 13.02 30.32 -28.94
CA THR A 854 11.87 29.44 -29.16
C THR A 854 11.24 29.00 -27.83
N GLY A 855 10.03 28.40 -27.87
CA GLY A 855 9.35 27.92 -26.65
C GLY A 855 8.66 29.02 -25.83
N GLN A 856 8.46 28.78 -24.52
CA GLN A 856 7.59 29.62 -23.68
C GLN A 856 8.02 31.09 -23.60
N LEU A 857 9.33 31.38 -23.67
CA LEU A 857 9.93 32.71 -23.49
C LEU A 857 9.55 33.73 -24.58
N CYS A 858 9.15 33.30 -25.79
CA CYS A 858 8.80 34.22 -26.87
C CYS A 858 7.48 35.00 -26.62
N ASN A 859 6.74 34.66 -25.56
CA ASN A 859 5.45 35.26 -25.24
C ASN A 859 5.53 36.53 -24.36
N PHE A 860 6.70 36.90 -23.86
CA PHE A 860 6.90 37.99 -22.89
C PHE A 860 7.49 39.24 -23.56
N ARG A 861 6.77 40.38 -23.55
CA ARG A 861 7.30 41.66 -24.07
C ARG A 861 8.29 42.34 -23.12
N GLN A 862 8.01 42.27 -21.83
CA GLN A 862 8.78 42.88 -20.76
C GLN A 862 8.76 41.96 -19.55
N VAL A 863 9.92 41.76 -18.95
CA VAL A 863 10.12 40.94 -17.75
C VAL A 863 10.76 41.81 -16.67
N LYS A 864 10.15 41.80 -15.48
CA LYS A 864 10.69 42.40 -14.26
C LYS A 864 10.88 41.32 -13.20
N LEU A 865 12.12 40.97 -12.86
CA LEU A 865 12.46 40.08 -11.75
C LEU A 865 12.80 40.90 -10.51
N ASN A 866 12.21 40.58 -9.36
CA ASN A 866 12.47 41.26 -8.08
C ASN A 866 13.36 40.32 -7.25
N PHE A 867 14.62 40.67 -6.99
CA PHE A 867 15.54 39.90 -6.15
C PHE A 867 15.53 40.44 -4.71
N GLU A 868 15.54 39.54 -3.73
CA GLU A 868 15.60 39.80 -2.30
C GLU A 868 16.58 38.81 -1.64
N VAL A 869 17.15 39.13 -0.47
CA VAL A 869 17.87 38.13 0.32
C VAL A 869 16.86 37.48 1.26
N ASP A 870 16.65 36.17 1.14
CA ASP A 870 15.68 35.46 1.97
C ASP A 870 16.21 35.37 3.41
N SER A 871 15.50 36.04 4.34
CA SER A 871 15.95 36.17 5.73
C SER A 871 16.04 34.84 6.47
N SER A 872 15.42 33.76 5.99
CA SER A 872 15.48 32.45 6.64
C SER A 872 16.63 31.56 6.16
N THR A 873 17.25 31.88 5.01
CA THR A 873 18.30 31.05 4.40
C THR A 873 19.60 31.81 4.10
N GLY A 874 19.57 33.14 4.09
CA GLY A 874 20.70 33.98 3.66
C GLY A 874 21.01 33.90 2.16
N LEU A 875 20.20 33.17 1.38
CA LEU A 875 20.35 33.03 -0.06
C LEU A 875 19.68 34.18 -0.79
N ALA A 876 20.25 34.54 -1.95
CA ALA A 876 19.56 35.35 -2.92
C ALA A 876 18.34 34.58 -3.44
N ARG A 877 17.18 35.22 -3.41
CA ARG A 877 15.88 34.71 -3.85
C ARG A 877 15.30 35.71 -4.85
N PHE A 878 14.48 35.25 -5.77
CA PHE A 878 13.70 36.16 -6.62
C PHE A 878 12.22 35.82 -6.60
N LYS A 879 11.40 36.86 -6.76
CA LYS A 879 9.95 36.81 -6.64
C LYS A 879 9.27 37.51 -7.82
N GLY A 880 8.67 36.71 -8.69
CA GLY A 880 7.71 37.12 -9.70
C GLY A 880 8.30 37.75 -10.96
N ILE A 881 7.51 37.62 -12.05
CA ILE A 881 7.58 38.47 -13.23
C ILE A 881 6.39 39.43 -13.17
N ASN A 882 6.63 40.74 -13.14
CA ASN A 882 5.55 41.71 -13.32
C ASN A 882 5.40 42.06 -14.82
N LYS A 883 4.30 41.64 -15.44
CA LYS A 883 4.01 41.84 -16.88
C LYS A 883 3.39 43.22 -17.14
N SER A 884 3.86 43.91 -18.18
CA SER A 884 3.15 45.06 -18.76
C SER A 884 2.41 44.75 -20.08
N ASP A 885 2.74 43.65 -20.77
CA ASP A 885 1.96 43.14 -21.94
C ASP A 885 2.35 41.69 -22.29
N THR A 886 1.37 40.84 -22.62
CA THR A 886 1.59 39.54 -23.30
C THR A 886 0.52 39.23 -24.34
N ARG A 887 0.86 38.44 -25.37
CA ARG A 887 -0.10 37.99 -26.41
C ARG A 887 -1.14 36.96 -25.91
N ALA A 888 -0.97 36.44 -24.69
CA ALA A 888 -1.91 35.57 -24.01
C ALA A 888 -2.29 36.15 -22.64
N SER A 889 -3.54 35.96 -22.21
CA SER A 889 -4.09 36.48 -20.96
C SER A 889 -3.74 35.58 -19.76
N GLY A 890 -2.84 36.05 -18.89
CA GLY A 890 -2.52 35.39 -17.63
C GLY A 890 -1.19 35.88 -17.04
N ALA A 891 -1.13 36.11 -15.72
CA ALA A 891 0.12 36.39 -15.03
C ALA A 891 0.81 35.05 -14.67
N HIS A 892 2.12 34.93 -14.93
CA HIS A 892 2.91 33.79 -14.47
C HIS A 892 3.70 34.22 -13.24
N ASN A 893 3.35 33.66 -12.08
CA ASN A 893 4.04 33.92 -10.83
C ASN A 893 5.18 32.91 -10.66
N TRP A 894 6.37 33.27 -11.11
CA TRP A 894 7.59 32.50 -10.89
C TRP A 894 8.21 32.82 -9.53
N LEU A 895 8.70 31.81 -8.84
CA LEU A 895 9.45 31.92 -7.59
C LEU A 895 10.75 31.12 -7.78
N GLY A 896 11.90 31.69 -7.43
CA GLY A 896 13.17 31.00 -7.58
C GLY A 896 14.17 31.34 -6.49
N TYR A 897 15.09 30.40 -6.26
CA TYR A 897 16.09 30.48 -5.20
C TYR A 897 17.47 30.26 -5.81
N GLY A 898 18.43 31.10 -5.42
CA GLY A 898 19.81 31.02 -5.86
C GLY A 898 20.54 29.89 -5.17
N LEU A 899 21.12 28.97 -5.94
CA LEU A 899 22.18 28.12 -5.47
C LEU A 899 23.46 28.97 -5.39
N ALA A 900 23.92 29.25 -4.18
CA ALA A 900 24.99 30.20 -3.96
C ALA A 900 26.31 29.78 -4.63
N SER A 901 26.84 30.63 -5.51
CA SER A 901 28.27 30.67 -5.82
C SER A 901 28.71 32.13 -6.00
N LYS A 902 29.39 32.68 -4.98
CA LYS A 902 29.93 34.05 -5.05
C LYS A 902 31.18 34.19 -5.94
N GLU A 903 31.65 33.11 -6.57
CA GLU A 903 32.74 33.14 -7.56
C GLU A 903 32.44 32.30 -8.81
N PRO A 904 32.44 32.89 -10.02
CA PRO A 904 32.48 32.14 -11.27
C PRO A 904 33.94 31.78 -11.58
N GLY A 905 34.40 30.62 -11.09
CA GLY A 905 35.74 30.09 -11.37
C GLY A 905 36.17 28.83 -10.59
N LEU A 906 35.64 28.58 -9.40
CA LEU A 906 36.03 27.43 -8.57
C LEU A 906 35.16 26.20 -8.83
N GLN A 907 35.66 25.30 -9.68
CA GLN A 907 35.29 23.87 -9.60
C GLN A 907 35.95 23.27 -8.36
N THR A 908 35.33 23.42 -7.17
CA THR A 908 35.64 22.55 -6.04
C THR A 908 34.99 21.17 -6.28
N GLU A 909 35.77 20.11 -6.06
CA GLU A 909 35.41 18.74 -6.43
C GLU A 909 34.09 18.27 -5.79
N GLN A 910 33.29 17.55 -6.59
CA GLN A 910 32.06 16.82 -6.21
C GLN A 910 30.94 17.65 -5.54
N GLN A 911 30.26 18.47 -6.34
CA GLN A 911 28.90 18.92 -6.04
C GLN A 911 27.88 17.81 -6.33
N LEU A 912 26.79 17.73 -5.56
CA LEU A 912 25.64 16.86 -5.85
C LEU A 912 25.13 17.05 -7.30
N PRO A 913 24.59 16.00 -7.96
CA PRO A 913 23.96 16.12 -9.27
C PRO A 913 22.93 17.27 -9.30
N ILE A 914 22.79 17.95 -10.43
CA ILE A 914 21.93 19.15 -10.53
C ILE A 914 20.44 18.77 -10.40
N GLU A 915 20.09 17.58 -10.87
CA GLU A 915 18.82 16.88 -10.75
C GLU A 915 18.44 16.71 -9.27
N VAL A 916 19.37 16.18 -8.47
CA VAL A 916 19.21 15.97 -7.03
C VAL A 916 19.06 17.29 -6.28
N ARG A 917 19.81 18.33 -6.68
CA ARG A 917 19.69 19.67 -6.12
C ARG A 917 18.35 20.33 -6.47
N LYS A 918 17.84 20.14 -7.69
CA LYS A 918 16.49 20.59 -8.10
C LYS A 918 15.43 19.96 -7.20
N VAL A 919 15.43 18.64 -7.05
CA VAL A 919 14.46 17.90 -6.21
C VAL A 919 14.51 18.37 -4.76
N LEU A 920 15.68 18.35 -4.11
CA LEU A 920 15.81 18.74 -2.70
C LEU A 920 15.39 20.20 -2.44
N THR A 921 15.66 21.11 -3.38
CA THR A 921 15.24 22.52 -3.28
C THR A 921 13.72 22.63 -3.32
N ILE A 922 13.07 21.99 -4.30
CA ILE A 922 11.61 22.09 -4.50
C ILE A 922 10.84 21.44 -3.36
N LEU A 923 11.31 20.31 -2.83
CA LEU A 923 10.70 19.67 -1.65
C LEU A 923 10.79 20.53 -0.39
N GLY A 924 11.88 21.30 -0.24
CA GLY A 924 12.02 22.30 0.82
C GLY A 924 11.02 23.46 0.72
N LEU A 925 10.47 23.72 -0.47
CA LEU A 925 9.54 24.82 -0.77
C LEU A 925 8.06 24.40 -0.81
N GLN A 926 7.76 23.19 -1.28
CA GLN A 926 6.40 22.60 -1.24
C GLN A 926 5.97 22.17 0.17
N SER A 927 6.90 22.19 1.12
CA SER A 927 6.77 21.76 2.50
C SER A 927 5.76 22.59 3.31
N THR A 928 4.50 22.14 3.41
CA THR A 928 3.55 22.63 4.43
C THR A 928 3.73 21.97 5.80
N SER A 929 4.51 20.88 5.86
CA SER A 929 4.78 20.10 7.08
C SER A 929 6.13 20.46 7.69
N PRO A 930 6.25 20.61 9.02
CA PRO A 930 7.54 20.71 9.73
C PRO A 930 8.59 19.69 9.29
N ASN A 931 8.14 18.50 8.88
CA ASN A 931 9.00 17.35 8.61
C ASN A 931 9.64 17.35 7.21
N SER A 932 9.14 18.14 6.24
CA SER A 932 9.70 18.20 4.87
C SER A 932 10.79 19.26 4.69
N HIS A 933 10.84 20.34 5.49
CA HIS A 933 12.02 21.21 5.56
C HIS A 933 13.27 20.50 6.14
N LEU A 934 13.10 19.29 6.67
CA LEU A 934 14.10 18.52 7.39
C LEU A 934 14.49 17.20 6.70
N ILE A 935 14.16 17.03 5.41
CA ILE A 935 14.43 15.81 4.61
C ILE A 935 15.85 15.29 4.80
N TRP A 936 16.86 16.16 4.71
CA TRP A 936 18.26 15.77 4.92
C TRP A 936 18.51 15.15 6.30
N SER A 937 18.06 15.83 7.37
CA SER A 937 18.21 15.31 8.74
C SER A 937 17.48 13.99 8.94
N ARG A 938 16.29 13.84 8.34
CA ARG A 938 15.49 12.61 8.42
C ARG A 938 16.14 11.46 7.66
N TRP A 939 16.64 11.73 6.46
CA TRP A 939 17.39 10.78 5.64
C TRP A 939 18.66 10.31 6.35
N GLN A 940 19.49 11.22 6.88
CA GLN A 940 20.71 10.85 7.62
C GLN A 940 20.38 10.01 8.87
N ARG A 941 19.35 10.40 9.65
CA ARG A 941 18.87 9.62 10.80
C ARG A 941 18.41 8.21 10.42
N VAL A 942 17.51 8.11 9.43
CA VAL A 942 17.00 6.81 8.97
C VAL A 942 18.14 5.96 8.40
N ARG A 943 19.01 6.52 7.56
CA ARG A 943 20.18 5.83 6.99
C ARG A 943 21.14 5.30 8.06
N PHE A 944 21.40 6.09 9.11
CA PHE A 944 22.20 5.69 10.26
C PHE A 944 21.53 4.56 11.05
N THR A 945 20.27 4.73 11.47
CA THR A 945 19.53 3.71 12.22
C THR A 945 19.34 2.43 11.40
N PHE A 946 19.11 2.54 10.10
CA PHE A 946 18.99 1.41 9.18
C PHE A 946 20.29 0.59 9.13
N ARG A 947 21.45 1.25 9.08
CA ARG A 947 22.77 0.60 9.15
C ARG A 947 23.07 0.00 10.53
N LEU A 948 22.62 0.64 11.61
CA LEU A 948 22.71 0.11 12.97
C LEU A 948 21.92 -1.20 13.10
N LEU A 949 20.66 -1.21 12.67
CA LEU A 949 19.73 -2.34 12.82
C LEU A 949 20.03 -3.49 11.85
N ASN A 950 20.14 -3.21 10.55
CA ASN A 950 20.34 -4.24 9.53
C ASN A 950 21.81 -4.67 9.40
N GLY A 951 22.75 -3.89 9.95
CA GLY A 951 24.19 -4.18 9.93
C GLY A 951 24.71 -4.67 11.28
N LEU A 952 24.90 -3.76 12.25
CA LEU A 952 25.55 -4.09 13.53
C LEU A 952 24.71 -5.05 14.37
N VAL A 953 23.44 -4.72 14.64
CA VAL A 953 22.55 -5.56 15.48
C VAL A 953 22.37 -6.95 14.87
N ARG A 954 22.20 -7.04 13.54
CA ARG A 954 22.11 -8.33 12.83
C ARG A 954 23.36 -9.18 13.04
N LYS A 955 24.56 -8.65 12.77
CA LYS A 955 25.84 -9.37 13.00
C LYS A 955 26.02 -9.82 14.46
N MET A 956 25.65 -8.97 15.42
CA MET A 956 25.74 -9.30 16.85
C MET A 956 24.75 -10.41 17.26
N CYS A 957 23.57 -10.47 16.64
CA CYS A 957 22.60 -11.55 16.87
C CYS A 957 23.06 -12.87 16.22
N GLU A 958 23.60 -12.81 15.00
CA GLU A 958 24.15 -13.96 14.28
C GLU A 958 25.31 -14.61 15.03
N ALA A 959 26.24 -13.81 15.59
CA ALA A 959 27.37 -14.29 16.39
C ALA A 959 26.96 -14.95 17.73
N GLN A 960 25.69 -14.86 18.13
CA GLN A 960 25.14 -15.42 19.37
C GLN A 960 24.20 -16.61 19.13
N GLN A 961 23.94 -16.98 17.87
CA GLN A 961 23.26 -18.23 17.55
C GLN A 961 24.27 -19.38 17.56
N PRO A 962 24.02 -20.50 18.26
CA PRO A 962 24.90 -21.66 18.20
C PRO A 962 24.91 -22.21 16.77
N HIS A 963 26.10 -22.45 16.22
CA HIS A 963 26.24 -23.19 14.96
C HIS A 963 25.68 -24.61 15.15
N GLU A 964 24.50 -24.88 14.62
CA GLU A 964 24.05 -26.23 14.34
C GLU A 964 24.85 -26.79 13.16
N SER A 965 25.73 -27.74 13.46
CA SER A 965 26.56 -28.52 12.52
C SER A 965 26.06 -29.95 12.40
#